data_AF-A0A0X8GKA7-F1
#
_entry.id   AF-A0A0X8GKA7-F1
#
_cell.length_a   1.000
_cell.length_b   1.000
_cell.length_c   1.000
_cell.angle_alpha   90.00
_cell.angle_beta   90.00
_cell.angle_gamma   90.00
#
_symmetry.space_group_name_H-M   'P 1'
#
loop_
_entity.id
_entity.type
_entity.pdbx_description
1 polymer ?
#
loop_
_entity_poly.entity_id
_entity_poly.type
_entity_poly.pdbx_seq_one_letter_code
_entity_poly.pdbx_strand_id
1 'polypeptide(L)'
;MAGISSLGSGSGMDLNGLIDKLMTAEKAPLKDLLLKEASYQSKISAFGSVKSALSAFQTSVKSLSSVQGFKSTSASLADASIATVSSSSLAQPGSYSLEVSQLAQNQKLTSTAFSSPNAGIGTGTLTIQFGTVNTQNTDSTADDTFTANANVKKAAFSIVIDGKNNTLSGVRDAINNSKNNTGVSASILNDGTGNRLVLTSKETGAENSLKISVSDADGNSTDTGGLSALAYDPAGVRNLAETQSAKDAKFKIDGISVSKPTNLVGDAIQGLTINLTKVSSPTSTGATTLAPTTITVGSDLNGIKDSIKGFVKAYNELNKILKEVSSYTPGNGASAAKAAPLNGESSIRAIQNQMRSVVNQMQGEGSYFKSLSDVGVSFSGYTTDAKGVIVGGASPKGDLVLNEVKLQAAITSHPNDVANLFTVNGVASNNQVTFLSGSLATQAGNYAVEVTTPAAQAKYASASALSFFKVDVSNHSKAVTLDGVTANLTLDDNNYTTDTLAAQIKSKIEADSTLYTAGDTVSVVFNSLSKNFDISRLRSGTTTSMVLPMTTAANPVEITDDNKTLMLSVNGTSSQTIALTKGNYATMADLAAEMQSKINGDETLSKAGKTVGVVFNELTSKFDIFSSEYGSKSEIQITGTGDVGTSTTAATLGLTVGGYNRGTDVEGKIGGETAKGVGQALTGTGLSEGMNLIVTASTAGDYGYVSFNRGVAYSLDKTLEGMLKENSGFLAKQTQGVTSSITQLEQKRVRMNRQYDATEALYRKQFTAMDIAIATLKSTSNNLTAQLAGLSK
;
A
#
# COMPACT_ATOMS: atom_id res chain seq x y z
N MET A 1 40.73 -32.24 56.95
CA MET A 1 42.09 -32.79 56.73
C MET A 1 43.05 -31.79 57.35
N ALA A 2 43.67 -32.14 58.49
CA ALA A 2 44.56 -31.22 59.21
C ALA A 2 45.75 -30.86 58.29
N GLY A 3 45.97 -29.57 58.09
CA GLY A 3 47.02 -29.06 57.21
C GLY A 3 48.40 -29.40 57.76
N ILE A 4 49.18 -30.15 56.98
CA ILE A 4 50.60 -30.36 57.24
C ILE A 4 51.32 -29.15 56.62
N SER A 5 51.50 -28.09 57.41
CA SER A 5 52.00 -26.78 56.98
C SER A 5 53.52 -26.66 56.87
N SER A 6 54.26 -27.77 56.92
CA SER A 6 55.73 -27.76 56.84
C SER A 6 56.26 -29.03 56.15
N LEU A 7 56.19 -29.06 54.82
CA LEU A 7 57.00 -29.98 54.00
C LEU A 7 58.41 -29.37 53.83
N GLY A 8 59.48 -30.14 54.05
CA GLY A 8 60.86 -29.71 53.84
C GLY A 8 61.65 -29.42 55.12
N SER A 9 61.02 -29.47 56.30
CA SER A 9 61.68 -29.26 57.59
C SER A 9 62.61 -30.42 58.01
N GLY A 10 62.41 -31.63 57.46
CA GLY A 10 63.26 -32.80 57.76
C GLY A 10 64.54 -32.87 56.91
N SER A 11 64.44 -32.50 55.63
CA SER A 11 65.50 -32.60 54.63
C SER A 11 66.25 -31.27 54.36
N GLY A 12 65.65 -30.12 54.66
CA GLY A 12 66.21 -28.80 54.35
C GLY A 12 66.12 -28.40 52.86
N MET A 13 65.27 -29.08 52.08
CA MET A 13 65.06 -28.84 50.65
C MET A 13 63.72 -28.10 50.40
N ASP A 14 63.68 -27.22 49.39
CA ASP A 14 62.44 -26.58 48.94
C ASP A 14 61.59 -27.54 48.09
N LEU A 15 60.89 -28.44 48.77
CA LEU A 15 60.04 -29.44 48.15
C LEU A 15 58.75 -28.83 47.58
N ASN A 16 58.27 -27.71 48.13
CA ASN A 16 57.10 -27.02 47.59
C ASN A 16 57.42 -26.39 46.23
N GLY A 17 58.54 -25.67 46.11
CA GLY A 17 58.97 -25.10 44.83
C GLY A 17 59.28 -26.15 43.75
N LEU A 18 59.73 -27.35 44.14
CA LEU A 18 59.92 -28.46 43.20
C LEU A 18 58.59 -29.07 42.71
N ILE A 19 57.64 -29.27 43.64
CA ILE A 19 56.28 -29.73 43.28
C ILE A 19 55.60 -28.73 42.35
N ASP A 20 55.73 -27.42 42.61
CA ASP A 20 55.15 -26.38 41.74
C ASP A 20 55.74 -26.40 40.33
N LYS A 21 57.06 -26.61 40.20
CA LYS A 21 57.73 -26.77 38.89
C LYS A 21 57.28 -28.03 38.15
N LEU A 22 57.15 -29.15 38.86
CA LEU A 22 56.63 -30.40 38.30
C LEU A 22 55.18 -30.24 37.84
N MET A 23 54.33 -29.66 38.68
CA MET A 23 52.93 -29.38 38.35
C MET A 23 52.78 -28.38 37.20
N THR A 24 53.68 -27.40 37.08
CA THR A 24 53.70 -26.45 35.95
C THR A 24 54.01 -27.16 34.64
N ALA A 25 55.00 -28.06 34.62
CA ALA A 25 55.31 -28.87 33.46
C ALA A 25 54.16 -29.83 33.11
N GLU A 26 53.57 -30.48 34.13
CA GLU A 26 52.46 -31.42 33.99
C GLU A 26 51.19 -30.74 33.43
N LYS A 27 50.95 -29.46 33.79
CA LYS A 27 49.82 -28.65 33.31
C LYS A 27 50.05 -28.01 31.94
N ALA A 28 51.19 -28.18 31.29
CA ALA A 28 51.46 -27.59 29.97
C ALA A 28 50.38 -27.90 28.90
N PRO A 29 49.84 -29.13 28.77
CA PRO A 29 48.78 -29.45 27.81
C PRO A 29 47.45 -28.71 28.06
N LEU A 30 47.21 -28.24 29.29
CA LEU A 30 46.02 -27.46 29.64
C LEU A 30 46.03 -26.09 28.94
N LYS A 31 47.21 -25.48 28.81
CA LYS A 31 47.39 -24.21 28.12
C LYS A 31 46.98 -24.31 26.66
N ASP A 32 47.35 -25.39 25.98
CA ASP A 32 46.97 -25.63 24.58
C ASP A 32 45.46 -25.82 24.42
N LEU A 33 44.79 -26.46 25.38
CA LEU A 33 43.32 -26.56 25.39
C LEU A 33 42.66 -25.19 25.59
N LEU A 34 43.15 -24.37 26.52
CA LEU A 34 42.64 -23.01 26.74
C LEU A 34 42.81 -22.13 25.50
N LEU A 35 43.95 -22.25 24.80
CA LEU A 35 44.17 -21.54 23.53
C LEU A 35 43.21 -22.02 22.43
N LYS A 36 42.90 -23.31 22.35
CA LYS A 36 41.89 -23.85 21.43
C LYS A 36 40.48 -23.38 21.77
N GLU A 37 40.12 -23.37 23.05
CA GLU A 37 38.83 -22.87 23.54
C GLU A 37 38.66 -21.38 23.19
N ALA A 38 39.68 -20.56 23.47
CA ALA A 38 39.71 -19.15 23.09
C ALA A 38 39.60 -18.95 21.57
N SER A 39 40.26 -19.80 20.77
CA SER A 39 40.13 -19.79 19.31
C SER A 39 38.70 -20.08 18.85
N TYR A 40 38.04 -21.09 19.42
CA TYR A 40 36.65 -21.42 19.08
C TYR A 40 35.66 -20.35 19.55
N GLN A 41 35.87 -19.72 20.71
CA GLN A 41 35.07 -18.57 21.14
C GLN A 41 35.22 -17.39 20.15
N SER A 42 36.44 -17.14 19.67
CA SER A 42 36.68 -16.14 18.62
C SER A 42 35.97 -16.48 17.31
N LYS A 43 35.90 -17.77 16.93
CA LYS A 43 35.10 -18.23 15.78
C LYS A 43 33.61 -17.96 15.97
N ILE A 44 33.05 -18.23 17.15
CA ILE A 44 31.64 -17.93 17.45
C ILE A 44 31.35 -16.45 17.28
N SER A 45 32.18 -15.58 17.87
CA SER A 45 32.03 -14.13 17.72
C SER A 45 32.11 -13.69 16.26
N ALA A 46 33.05 -14.25 15.48
CA ALA A 46 33.18 -13.95 14.06
C ALA A 46 31.96 -14.42 13.23
N PHE A 47 31.41 -15.61 13.49
CA PHE A 47 30.15 -16.05 12.88
C PHE A 47 28.96 -15.18 13.30
N GLY A 48 28.95 -14.67 14.54
CA GLY A 48 27.99 -13.67 15.01
C GLY A 48 28.04 -12.39 14.17
N SER A 49 29.23 -11.84 13.94
CA SER A 49 29.42 -10.67 13.06
C SER A 49 28.94 -10.93 11.63
N VAL A 50 29.24 -12.11 11.07
CA VAL A 50 28.77 -12.51 9.73
C VAL A 50 27.25 -12.58 9.69
N LYS A 51 26.61 -13.20 10.69
CA LYS A 51 25.15 -13.30 10.79
C LYS A 51 24.51 -11.91 10.86
N SER A 52 25.06 -11.01 11.67
CA SER A 52 24.59 -9.62 11.77
C SER A 52 24.72 -8.88 10.45
N ALA A 53 25.86 -9.00 9.76
CA ALA A 53 26.09 -8.36 8.46
C ALA A 53 25.13 -8.89 7.38
N LEU A 54 24.90 -10.21 7.33
CA LEU A 54 23.93 -10.83 6.42
C LEU A 54 22.49 -10.39 6.71
N SER A 55 22.13 -10.23 7.98
CA SER A 55 20.79 -9.76 8.39
C SER A 55 20.57 -8.29 8.01
N ALA A 56 21.60 -7.45 8.19
CA ALA A 56 21.59 -6.06 7.74
C ALA A 56 21.45 -5.97 6.22
N PHE A 57 22.22 -6.78 5.48
CA PHE A 57 22.11 -6.86 4.03
C PHE A 57 20.73 -7.34 3.58
N GLN A 58 20.18 -8.38 4.23
CA GLN A 58 18.83 -8.88 3.95
C GLN A 58 17.77 -7.78 4.09
N THR A 59 17.91 -6.90 5.08
CA THR A 59 16.98 -5.79 5.28
C THR A 59 16.99 -4.83 4.07
N SER A 60 18.18 -4.47 3.56
CA SER A 60 18.32 -3.63 2.35
C SER A 60 17.85 -4.34 1.06
N VAL A 61 17.95 -5.67 1.01
CA VAL A 61 17.47 -6.46 -0.12
C VAL A 61 15.94 -6.54 -0.11
N LYS A 62 15.31 -6.74 1.06
CA LYS A 62 13.85 -6.79 1.20
C LYS A 62 13.16 -5.52 0.73
N SER A 63 13.73 -4.34 1.03
CA SER A 63 13.20 -3.07 0.53
C SER A 63 13.18 -3.00 -1.00
N LEU A 64 14.18 -3.59 -1.68
CA LEU A 64 14.24 -3.67 -3.15
C LEU A 64 13.40 -4.81 -3.75
N SER A 65 12.99 -5.79 -2.97
CA SER A 65 12.13 -6.89 -3.46
C SER A 65 10.66 -6.48 -3.60
N SER A 66 10.27 -5.33 -3.04
CA SER A 66 8.89 -4.84 -3.05
C SER A 66 8.57 -4.07 -4.33
N VAL A 67 7.65 -4.60 -5.14
CA VAL A 67 7.08 -3.92 -6.32
C VAL A 67 6.45 -2.56 -5.93
N GLN A 68 5.89 -2.45 -4.73
CA GLN A 68 5.28 -1.20 -4.26
C GLN A 68 6.33 -0.10 -4.04
N GLY A 69 7.56 -0.45 -3.64
CA GLY A 69 8.65 0.50 -3.47
C GLY A 69 9.02 1.19 -4.79
N PHE A 70 8.99 0.45 -5.90
CA PHE A 70 9.28 0.98 -7.24
C PHE A 70 8.09 1.69 -7.91
N LYS A 71 6.87 1.52 -7.39
CA LYS A 71 5.66 2.22 -7.83
C LYS A 71 5.34 3.46 -6.98
N SER A 72 6.23 3.82 -6.05
CA SER A 72 6.08 5.03 -5.24
C SER A 72 6.07 6.26 -6.13
N THR A 73 5.20 7.21 -5.84
CA THR A 73 5.18 8.52 -6.49
C THR A 73 5.92 9.54 -5.64
N SER A 74 6.60 10.47 -6.30
CA SER A 74 7.13 11.68 -5.67
C SER A 74 6.42 12.90 -6.23
N ALA A 75 6.22 13.90 -5.37
CA ALA A 75 5.75 15.22 -5.76
C ALA A 75 6.92 16.20 -5.66
N SER A 76 7.10 17.01 -6.70
CA SER A 76 8.06 18.12 -6.70
C SER A 76 7.35 19.43 -7.02
N LEU A 77 7.93 20.55 -6.58
CA LEU A 77 7.42 21.88 -6.83
C LEU A 77 8.46 22.67 -7.62
N ALA A 78 8.03 23.36 -8.68
CA ALA A 78 8.93 24.17 -9.51
C ALA A 78 9.62 25.30 -8.71
N ASP A 79 8.89 25.92 -7.77
CA ASP A 79 9.42 26.93 -6.84
C ASP A 79 9.19 26.51 -5.39
N ALA A 80 10.17 25.82 -4.82
CA ALA A 80 10.14 25.33 -3.43
C ALA A 80 10.15 26.44 -2.35
N SER A 81 10.29 27.72 -2.73
CA SER A 81 10.19 28.83 -1.76
C SER A 81 8.74 29.16 -1.38
N ILE A 82 7.78 28.81 -2.25
CA ILE A 82 6.34 29.04 -2.06
C ILE A 82 5.70 27.96 -1.19
N ALA A 83 6.09 26.70 -1.39
CA ALA A 83 5.61 25.58 -0.60
C ALA A 83 6.58 24.38 -0.68
N THR A 84 6.39 23.40 0.19
CA THR A 84 6.91 22.04 0.01
C THR A 84 5.75 21.08 -0.21
N VAL A 85 5.99 20.01 -0.97
CA VAL A 85 4.96 19.00 -1.29
C VAL A 85 5.52 17.61 -1.04
N SER A 86 4.69 16.74 -0.48
CA SER A 86 4.95 15.30 -0.41
C SER A 86 3.76 14.51 -0.94
N SER A 87 4.02 13.30 -1.39
CA SER A 87 3.03 12.36 -1.93
C SER A 87 2.96 11.08 -1.10
N SER A 88 1.79 10.46 -1.12
CA SER A 88 1.55 9.12 -0.59
C SER A 88 1.29 8.13 -1.74
N SER A 89 1.10 6.85 -1.41
CA SER A 89 0.78 5.80 -2.40
C SER A 89 -0.56 6.00 -3.12
N LEU A 90 -1.39 6.95 -2.69
CA LEU A 90 -2.66 7.30 -3.33
C LEU A 90 -2.51 8.40 -4.38
N ALA A 91 -1.36 9.10 -4.41
CA ALA A 91 -1.14 10.19 -5.34
C ALA A 91 -1.00 9.65 -6.77
N GLN A 92 -1.78 10.22 -7.69
CA GLN A 92 -1.74 9.89 -9.11
C GLN A 92 -0.73 10.77 -9.83
N PRO A 93 0.00 10.26 -10.84
CA PRO A 93 0.85 11.07 -11.69
C PRO A 93 0.07 12.19 -12.39
N GLY A 94 0.63 13.39 -12.42
CA GLY A 94 -0.05 14.56 -12.97
C GLY A 94 0.67 15.87 -12.60
N SER A 95 0.20 16.97 -13.19
CA SER A 95 0.69 18.31 -12.87
C SER A 95 -0.46 19.18 -12.39
N TYR A 96 -0.21 19.96 -11.34
CA TYR A 96 -1.18 20.89 -10.74
C TYR A 96 -0.55 22.27 -10.63
N SER A 97 -1.28 23.31 -10.99
CA SER A 97 -0.88 24.69 -10.76
C SER A 97 -1.25 25.11 -9.34
N LEU A 98 -0.33 25.77 -8.64
CA LEU A 98 -0.51 26.30 -7.29
C LEU A 98 -0.27 27.81 -7.26
N GLU A 99 -1.26 28.55 -6.76
CA GLU A 99 -1.16 29.99 -6.50
C GLU A 99 -1.48 30.27 -5.03
N VAL A 100 -0.53 30.79 -4.26
CA VAL A 100 -0.74 31.08 -2.84
C VAL A 100 -0.99 32.57 -2.64
N SER A 101 -2.21 32.95 -2.29
CA SER A 101 -2.59 34.35 -2.11
C SER A 101 -2.47 34.84 -0.67
N GLN A 102 -2.62 33.95 0.30
CA GLN A 102 -2.54 34.26 1.72
C GLN A 102 -2.11 33.02 2.50
N LEU A 103 -1.24 33.21 3.49
CA LEU A 103 -0.90 32.17 4.46
C LEU A 103 -1.86 32.21 5.65
N ALA A 104 -2.07 31.05 6.25
CA ALA A 104 -2.75 30.97 7.53
C ALA A 104 -1.92 31.68 8.60
N GLN A 105 -2.57 32.51 9.40
CA GLN A 105 -1.97 33.28 10.49
C GLN A 105 -2.74 33.03 11.77
N ASN A 106 -2.02 33.07 12.89
CA ASN A 106 -2.58 33.06 14.22
C ASN A 106 -2.80 34.49 14.71
N GLN A 107 -3.73 34.68 15.65
CA GLN A 107 -4.04 36.00 16.18
C GLN A 107 -3.03 36.41 17.25
N LYS A 108 -2.71 37.71 17.32
CA LYS A 108 -1.96 38.33 18.41
C LYS A 108 -2.66 39.58 18.94
N LEU A 109 -2.90 39.59 20.25
CA LEU A 109 -3.47 40.70 21.00
C LEU A 109 -2.43 41.23 21.98
N THR A 110 -2.31 42.54 22.10
CA THR A 110 -1.27 43.20 22.91
C THR A 110 -1.89 44.25 23.82
N SER A 111 -1.49 44.26 25.09
CA SER A 111 -1.96 45.26 26.05
C SER A 111 -1.29 46.63 25.87
N THR A 112 -1.82 47.62 26.59
CA THR A 112 -1.07 48.84 26.90
C THR A 112 0.19 48.53 27.71
N ALA A 113 1.11 49.50 27.78
CA ALA A 113 2.38 49.33 28.48
C ALA A 113 2.22 49.50 29.99
N PHE A 114 2.81 48.58 30.75
CA PHE A 114 2.93 48.59 32.20
C PHE A 114 4.37 48.91 32.63
N SER A 115 4.51 49.54 33.80
CA SER A 115 5.81 49.98 34.33
C SER A 115 6.77 48.83 34.64
N SER A 116 6.27 47.66 35.03
CA SER A 116 7.08 46.46 35.27
C SER A 116 6.30 45.16 35.02
N PRO A 117 6.96 44.01 34.84
CA PRO A 117 6.30 42.69 34.81
C PRO A 117 5.57 42.33 36.12
N ASN A 118 5.81 43.05 37.22
CA ASN A 118 5.18 42.85 38.52
C ASN A 118 4.15 43.96 38.83
N ALA A 119 3.86 44.85 37.87
CA ALA A 119 2.81 45.84 38.03
C ALA A 119 1.46 45.14 38.26
N GLY A 120 0.70 45.64 39.23
CA GLY A 120 -0.64 45.15 39.53
C GLY A 120 -1.62 45.49 38.40
N ILE A 121 -2.47 44.54 38.02
CA ILE A 121 -3.42 44.67 36.91
C ILE A 121 -4.87 44.32 37.31
N GLY A 122 -5.21 44.54 38.58
CA GLY A 122 -6.56 44.26 39.11
C GLY A 122 -6.85 42.79 39.39
N THR A 123 -8.03 42.53 39.94
CA THR A 123 -8.54 41.19 40.28
C THR A 123 -9.90 40.99 39.64
N GLY A 124 -10.28 39.76 39.34
CA GLY A 124 -11.53 39.47 38.65
C GLY A 124 -11.49 38.13 37.93
N THR A 125 -12.27 38.00 36.86
CA THR A 125 -12.30 36.79 36.03
C THR A 125 -12.10 37.14 34.56
N LEU A 126 -11.13 36.50 33.91
CA LEU A 126 -10.94 36.52 32.46
C LEU A 126 -11.67 35.33 31.85
N THR A 127 -12.50 35.54 30.84
CA THR A 127 -13.13 34.47 30.05
C THR A 127 -12.65 34.56 28.62
N ILE A 128 -11.99 33.52 28.13
CA ILE A 128 -11.42 33.44 26.79
C ILE A 128 -12.29 32.52 25.93
N GLN A 129 -12.64 33.01 24.75
CA GLN A 129 -13.44 32.33 23.73
C GLN A 129 -12.70 32.33 22.40
N PHE A 130 -12.83 31.24 21.63
CA PHE A 130 -12.37 31.17 20.24
C PHE A 130 -13.55 31.29 19.29
N GLY A 131 -13.33 31.82 18.10
CA GLY A 131 -14.38 32.00 17.10
C GLY A 131 -13.88 32.68 15.84
N THR A 132 -14.83 33.04 14.98
CA THR A 132 -14.59 33.74 13.73
C THR A 132 -15.11 35.16 13.85
N VAL A 133 -14.29 36.13 13.43
CA VAL A 133 -14.69 37.53 13.29
C VAL A 133 -15.08 37.77 11.84
N ASN A 134 -16.29 38.27 11.63
CA ASN A 134 -16.70 38.77 10.33
C ASN A 134 -16.66 40.30 10.37
N THR A 135 -15.73 40.88 9.61
CA THR A 135 -15.60 42.33 9.45
C THR A 135 -16.30 42.74 8.17
N GLN A 136 -17.37 43.54 8.26
CA GLN A 136 -18.17 43.99 7.11
C GLN A 136 -17.52 45.14 6.31
N ASN A 137 -16.18 45.18 6.26
CA ASN A 137 -15.37 46.08 5.43
C ASN A 137 -15.87 47.54 5.38
N THR A 138 -16.15 48.12 6.54
CA THR A 138 -16.24 49.57 6.73
C THR A 138 -15.23 49.94 7.82
N ASP A 139 -14.67 51.15 7.79
CA ASP A 139 -13.78 51.69 8.84
C ASP A 139 -14.47 51.81 10.22
N SER A 140 -15.66 51.21 10.38
CA SER A 140 -16.47 51.21 11.59
C SER A 140 -16.47 49.80 12.21
N THR A 141 -15.99 49.70 13.44
CA THR A 141 -16.02 48.45 14.22
C THR A 141 -17.43 48.12 14.75
N ALA A 142 -18.44 48.92 14.42
CA ALA A 142 -19.81 48.76 14.93
C ALA A 142 -20.57 47.59 14.29
N ASP A 143 -20.14 47.13 13.11
CA ASP A 143 -20.80 46.05 12.36
C ASP A 143 -20.04 44.71 12.44
N ASP A 144 -18.94 44.67 13.19
CA ASP A 144 -18.15 43.45 13.36
C ASP A 144 -18.94 42.45 14.22
N THR A 145 -18.95 41.19 13.79
CA THR A 145 -19.63 40.11 14.53
C THR A 145 -18.63 39.03 14.93
N PHE A 146 -18.83 38.48 16.13
CA PHE A 146 -18.07 37.33 16.62
C PHE A 146 -18.98 36.11 16.72
N THR A 147 -18.64 35.07 15.97
CA THR A 147 -19.32 33.77 16.05
C THR A 147 -18.41 32.80 16.80
N ALA A 148 -18.87 32.32 17.95
CA ALA A 148 -18.09 31.38 18.76
C ALA A 148 -17.84 30.07 18.01
N ASN A 149 -16.65 29.49 18.22
CA ASN A 149 -16.27 28.22 17.63
C ASN A 149 -17.12 27.09 18.22
N ALA A 150 -17.85 26.37 17.38
CA ALA A 150 -18.73 25.28 17.80
C ALA A 150 -17.97 24.01 18.24
N ASN A 151 -16.65 23.95 18.00
CA ASN A 151 -15.82 22.82 18.41
C ASN A 151 -15.67 22.79 19.93
N VAL A 152 -16.17 21.71 20.54
CA VAL A 152 -16.06 21.47 21.99
C VAL A 152 -14.62 21.48 22.53
N LYS A 153 -13.61 21.21 21.70
CA LYS A 153 -12.19 21.32 22.09
C LYS A 153 -11.70 22.78 22.19
N LYS A 154 -12.47 23.74 21.67
CA LYS A 154 -12.23 25.19 21.70
C LYS A 154 -13.29 25.92 22.53
N ALA A 155 -13.93 25.22 23.46
CA ALA A 155 -14.91 25.81 24.37
C ALA A 155 -14.33 26.98 25.18
N ALA A 156 -15.21 27.90 25.55
CA ALA A 156 -14.88 29.01 26.43
C ALA A 156 -14.30 28.53 27.75
N PHE A 157 -13.29 29.22 28.28
CA PHE A 157 -12.77 28.93 29.61
C PHE A 157 -12.47 30.19 30.40
N SER A 158 -12.64 30.10 31.72
CA SER A 158 -12.45 31.23 32.63
C SER A 158 -11.24 31.02 33.54
N ILE A 159 -10.57 32.12 33.86
CA ILE A 159 -9.39 32.18 34.74
C ILE A 159 -9.68 33.24 35.80
N VAL A 160 -9.54 32.85 37.07
CA VAL A 160 -9.69 33.77 38.20
C VAL A 160 -8.35 34.44 38.50
N ILE A 161 -8.37 35.77 38.56
CA ILE A 161 -7.25 36.61 38.97
C ILE A 161 -7.55 37.17 40.36
N ASP A 162 -6.77 36.77 41.36
CA ASP A 162 -6.90 37.16 42.76
C ASP A 162 -5.59 37.80 43.28
N GLY A 163 -5.53 38.10 44.58
CA GLY A 163 -4.35 38.72 45.19
C GLY A 163 -3.04 37.94 45.08
N LYS A 164 -3.05 36.68 44.61
CA LYS A 164 -1.84 35.86 44.42
C LYS A 164 -1.27 35.96 43.00
N ASN A 165 -2.07 36.33 42.01
CA ASN A 165 -1.69 36.36 40.59
C ASN A 165 -2.09 37.65 39.85
N ASN A 166 -2.51 38.70 40.55
CA ASN A 166 -2.91 40.01 40.03
C ASN A 166 -1.79 40.91 39.48
N THR A 167 -0.65 40.33 39.07
CA THR A 167 0.43 41.07 38.41
C THR A 167 0.51 40.68 36.94
N LEU A 168 1.17 41.47 36.09
CA LEU A 168 1.35 41.12 34.68
C LEU A 168 1.95 39.71 34.48
N SER A 169 2.98 39.37 35.27
CA SER A 169 3.59 38.03 35.29
C SER A 169 2.64 36.98 35.86
N GLY A 170 1.91 37.32 36.92
CA GLY A 170 0.91 36.43 37.52
C GLY A 170 -0.20 36.05 36.54
N VAL A 171 -0.71 37.01 35.77
CA VAL A 171 -1.75 36.77 34.76
C VAL A 171 -1.21 35.99 33.56
N ARG A 172 0.00 36.28 33.09
CA ARG A 172 0.69 35.45 32.08
C ARG A 172 0.73 33.98 32.54
N ASP A 173 1.20 33.75 33.77
CA ASP A 173 1.36 32.41 34.32
C ASP A 173 -0.01 31.75 34.56
N ALA A 174 -1.01 32.51 35.00
CA ALA A 174 -2.38 32.01 35.16
C ALA A 174 -3.00 31.57 33.83
N ILE A 175 -2.78 32.32 32.74
CA ILE A 175 -3.25 31.93 31.40
C ILE A 175 -2.52 30.67 30.93
N ASN A 176 -1.18 30.65 30.98
CA ASN A 176 -0.38 29.53 30.47
C ASN A 176 -0.56 28.24 31.27
N ASN A 177 -0.77 28.34 32.59
CA ASN A 177 -0.91 27.19 33.49
C ASN A 177 -2.37 26.79 33.74
N SER A 178 -3.35 27.49 33.16
CA SER A 178 -4.76 27.10 33.27
C SER A 178 -4.99 25.74 32.62
N LYS A 179 -5.56 24.80 33.38
CA LYS A 179 -5.88 23.44 32.90
C LYS A 179 -6.84 23.42 31.71
N ASN A 180 -7.67 24.45 31.61
CA ASN A 180 -8.68 24.59 30.55
C ASN A 180 -8.17 25.41 29.37
N ASN A 181 -6.90 25.84 29.36
CA ASN A 181 -6.32 26.56 28.24
C ASN A 181 -6.05 25.61 27.06
N THR A 182 -6.95 25.64 26.08
CA THR A 182 -6.93 24.77 24.89
C THR A 182 -6.27 25.40 23.66
N GLY A 183 -5.69 26.61 23.76
CA GLY A 183 -5.18 27.27 22.55
C GLY A 183 -4.63 28.68 22.63
N VAL A 184 -4.38 29.25 23.81
CA VAL A 184 -3.74 30.58 23.95
C VAL A 184 -2.39 30.45 24.63
N SER A 185 -1.40 31.23 24.20
CA SER A 185 -0.18 31.47 24.95
C SER A 185 -0.08 32.94 25.34
N ALA A 186 0.39 33.19 26.55
CA ALA A 186 0.64 34.52 27.06
C ALA A 186 2.15 34.74 27.24
N SER A 187 2.66 35.90 26.86
CA SER A 187 4.04 36.32 27.09
C SER A 187 4.09 37.79 27.49
N ILE A 188 5.23 38.22 28.03
CA ILE A 188 5.48 39.63 28.33
C ILE A 188 6.56 40.12 27.38
N LEU A 189 6.24 41.16 26.63
CA LEU A 189 7.16 41.86 25.74
C LEU A 189 7.55 43.19 26.37
N ASN A 190 8.85 43.44 26.54
CA ASN A 190 9.35 44.76 26.85
C ASN A 190 9.68 45.48 25.54
N ASP A 191 9.00 46.60 25.25
CA ASP A 191 9.16 47.36 24.01
C ASP A 191 10.21 48.49 24.10
N GLY A 192 10.99 48.52 25.19
CA GLY A 192 11.94 49.58 25.51
C GLY A 192 11.34 50.78 26.24
N THR A 193 10.01 50.92 26.24
CA THR A 193 9.27 52.00 26.94
C THR A 193 8.40 51.48 28.09
N GLY A 194 8.02 50.20 28.05
CA GLY A 194 7.31 49.50 29.11
C GLY A 194 7.10 48.02 28.78
N ASN A 195 6.28 47.34 29.61
CA ASN A 195 6.04 45.91 29.53
C ASN A 195 4.60 45.64 29.11
N ARG A 196 4.38 44.81 28.08
CA ARG A 196 3.06 44.50 27.53
C ARG A 196 2.78 43.02 27.64
N LEU A 197 1.55 42.67 27.99
CA LEU A 197 1.07 41.31 27.83
C LEU A 197 0.73 41.07 26.35
N VAL A 198 1.30 40.01 25.78
CA VAL A 198 1.00 39.56 24.42
C VAL A 198 0.30 38.21 24.53
N LEU A 199 -0.93 38.14 24.03
CA LEU A 199 -1.69 36.90 23.92
C LEU A 199 -1.66 36.45 22.47
N THR A 200 -1.33 35.17 22.24
CA THR A 200 -1.22 34.58 20.91
C THR A 200 -2.10 33.33 20.83
N SER A 201 -2.90 33.20 19.78
CA SER A 201 -3.54 31.90 19.50
C SER A 201 -2.46 30.90 19.07
N LYS A 202 -2.46 29.70 19.65
CA LYS A 202 -1.47 28.66 19.34
C LYS A 202 -1.62 28.13 17.91
N GLU A 203 -2.86 28.11 17.42
CA GLU A 203 -3.23 27.65 16.09
C GLU A 203 -3.50 28.83 15.15
N THR A 204 -3.23 28.64 13.86
CA THR A 204 -3.59 29.56 12.78
C THR A 204 -5.04 29.35 12.33
N GLY A 205 -5.56 30.25 11.50
CA GLY A 205 -6.90 30.13 10.91
C GLY A 205 -7.89 31.11 11.54
N ALA A 206 -8.88 31.53 10.74
CA ALA A 206 -9.84 32.56 11.11
C ALA A 206 -10.71 32.16 12.33
N GLU A 207 -11.01 30.87 12.48
CA GLU A 207 -11.80 30.32 13.60
C GLU A 207 -11.07 30.30 14.95
N ASN A 208 -9.78 30.64 14.96
CA ASN A 208 -8.97 30.76 16.16
C ASN A 208 -8.83 32.22 16.63
N SER A 209 -9.69 33.12 16.15
CA SER A 209 -9.79 34.48 16.68
C SER A 209 -10.31 34.45 18.12
N LEU A 210 -9.86 35.38 18.95
CA LEU A 210 -10.11 35.43 20.38
C LEU A 210 -11.17 36.48 20.71
N LYS A 211 -12.01 36.15 21.69
CA LYS A 211 -12.79 37.10 22.47
C LYS A 211 -12.44 36.90 23.95
N ILE A 212 -12.06 37.98 24.61
CA ILE A 212 -11.64 38.03 26.01
C ILE A 212 -12.61 38.94 26.74
N SER A 213 -13.54 38.33 27.48
CA SER A 213 -14.48 39.04 28.34
C SER A 213 -13.95 39.09 29.76
N VAL A 214 -14.08 40.25 30.40
CA VAL A 214 -13.57 40.47 31.76
C VAL A 214 -14.73 40.74 32.71
N SER A 215 -14.67 40.17 33.91
CA SER A 215 -15.46 40.60 35.05
C SER A 215 -14.49 41.22 36.06
N ASP A 216 -14.42 42.56 36.10
CA ASP A 216 -13.52 43.28 37.02
C ASP A 216 -14.15 43.41 38.41
N ALA A 217 -13.32 43.43 39.45
CA ALA A 217 -13.75 43.52 40.84
C ALA A 217 -14.23 44.93 41.24
N ASP A 218 -13.87 45.96 40.48
CA ASP A 218 -14.34 47.34 40.68
C ASP A 218 -15.76 47.60 40.13
N GLY A 219 -16.34 46.60 39.46
CA GLY A 219 -17.69 46.66 38.89
C GLY A 219 -17.76 47.28 37.49
N ASN A 220 -16.64 47.68 36.88
CA ASN A 220 -16.58 48.18 35.51
C ASN A 220 -15.70 47.28 34.62
N SER A 221 -16.34 46.52 33.72
CA SER A 221 -15.65 45.59 32.83
C SER A 221 -15.16 46.19 31.51
N THR A 222 -15.31 47.50 31.30
CA THR A 222 -15.19 48.11 29.96
C THR A 222 -14.14 49.21 29.84
N ASP A 223 -13.62 49.71 30.95
CA ASP A 223 -12.62 50.77 30.98
C ASP A 223 -11.19 50.24 30.83
N THR A 224 -10.21 51.16 30.86
CA THR A 224 -8.77 50.84 30.69
C THR A 224 -8.03 50.71 32.03
N GLY A 225 -8.76 50.75 33.15
CA GLY A 225 -8.25 50.47 34.48
C GLY A 225 -8.19 48.97 34.77
N GLY A 226 -7.68 48.59 35.95
CA GLY A 226 -7.84 47.24 36.49
C GLY A 226 -7.50 46.08 35.53
N LEU A 227 -8.31 45.02 35.64
CA LEU A 227 -8.25 43.83 34.80
C LEU A 227 -8.99 44.04 33.47
N SER A 228 -9.95 44.96 33.41
CA SER A 228 -10.69 45.36 32.21
C SER A 228 -9.78 45.90 31.10
N ALA A 229 -8.57 46.37 31.43
CA ALA A 229 -7.49 46.65 30.48
C ALA A 229 -7.12 45.47 29.54
N LEU A 230 -7.48 44.23 29.91
CA LEU A 230 -7.28 43.03 29.09
C LEU A 230 -8.52 42.60 28.29
N ALA A 231 -9.60 43.38 28.31
CA ALA A 231 -10.81 43.07 27.56
C ALA A 231 -10.59 43.23 26.05
N TYR A 232 -11.11 42.27 25.29
CA TYR A 232 -11.14 42.32 23.83
C TYR A 232 -12.36 41.56 23.30
N ASP A 233 -13.35 42.31 22.82
CA ASP A 233 -14.47 41.80 22.06
C ASP A 233 -14.41 42.42 20.66
N PRO A 234 -14.21 41.61 19.60
CA PRO A 234 -14.27 42.11 18.23
C PRO A 234 -15.55 42.89 17.94
N ALA A 235 -16.69 42.54 18.53
CA ALA A 235 -17.95 43.25 18.33
C ALA A 235 -18.22 44.35 19.39
N GLY A 236 -17.23 44.68 20.25
CA GLY A 236 -17.44 45.53 21.42
C GLY A 236 -16.16 46.20 21.92
N VAL A 237 -15.85 46.04 23.21
CA VAL A 237 -14.72 46.71 23.89
C VAL A 237 -13.38 46.12 23.43
N ARG A 238 -12.46 46.96 22.93
CA ARG A 238 -11.14 46.54 22.43
C ARG A 238 -10.00 47.25 23.18
N ASN A 239 -9.80 46.90 24.44
CA ASN A 239 -8.72 47.47 25.24
C ASN A 239 -7.35 46.88 24.89
N LEU A 240 -7.34 45.66 24.34
CA LEU A 240 -6.17 45.09 23.67
C LEU A 240 -6.09 45.52 22.20
N ALA A 241 -4.88 45.82 21.74
CA ALA A 241 -4.60 46.08 20.34
C ALA A 241 -4.33 44.76 19.59
N GLU A 242 -5.03 44.56 18.47
CA GLU A 242 -4.75 43.43 17.57
C GLU A 242 -3.57 43.77 16.65
N THR A 243 -2.44 43.11 16.87
CA THR A 243 -1.21 43.31 16.09
C THR A 243 -1.06 42.30 14.96
N GLN A 244 -1.83 41.22 14.99
CA GLN A 244 -1.92 40.22 13.93
C GLN A 244 -3.30 39.56 13.98
N SER A 245 -4.00 39.52 12.85
CA SER A 245 -5.30 38.86 12.75
C SER A 245 -5.18 37.37 12.43
N ALA A 246 -6.11 36.59 12.99
CA ALA A 246 -6.27 35.18 12.65
C ALA A 246 -6.83 35.08 11.21
N LYS A 247 -6.12 34.34 10.36
CA LYS A 247 -6.48 34.22 8.93
C LYS A 247 -6.30 32.78 8.48
N ASP A 248 -7.17 32.34 7.57
CA ASP A 248 -7.00 31.10 6.82
C ASP A 248 -5.97 31.28 5.70
N ALA A 249 -5.30 30.19 5.33
CA ALA A 249 -4.57 30.10 4.09
C ALA A 249 -5.55 30.13 2.91
N LYS A 250 -5.28 30.97 1.92
CA LYS A 250 -6.06 31.07 0.68
C LYS A 250 -5.15 30.83 -0.50
N PHE A 251 -5.47 29.83 -1.30
CA PHE A 251 -4.69 29.45 -2.46
C PHE A 251 -5.60 28.88 -3.55
N LYS A 252 -5.06 28.73 -4.76
CA LYS A 252 -5.75 28.06 -5.86
C LYS A 252 -4.97 26.84 -6.31
N ILE A 253 -5.70 25.78 -6.65
CA ILE A 253 -5.19 24.59 -7.33
C ILE A 253 -5.95 24.47 -8.65
N ASP A 254 -5.26 24.56 -9.78
CA ASP A 254 -5.88 24.52 -11.12
C ASP A 254 -7.04 25.52 -11.27
N GLY A 255 -6.85 26.72 -10.70
CA GLY A 255 -7.85 27.79 -10.67
C GLY A 255 -8.95 27.63 -9.61
N ILE A 256 -9.08 26.47 -8.96
CA ILE A 256 -10.06 26.19 -7.92
C ILE A 256 -9.61 26.82 -6.60
N SER A 257 -10.43 27.69 -6.01
CA SER A 257 -10.10 28.37 -4.76
C SER A 257 -10.29 27.46 -3.55
N VAL A 258 -9.27 27.42 -2.69
CA VAL A 258 -9.24 26.61 -1.46
C VAL A 258 -8.91 27.51 -0.27
N SER A 259 -9.64 27.33 0.82
CA SER A 259 -9.40 27.98 2.13
C SER A 259 -9.13 26.91 3.19
N LYS A 260 -8.06 27.05 3.95
CA LYS A 260 -7.69 26.11 5.02
C LYS A 260 -7.21 26.84 6.27
N PRO A 261 -7.52 26.34 7.48
CA PRO A 261 -7.09 26.97 8.72
C PRO A 261 -5.57 26.84 8.99
N THR A 262 -4.88 25.93 8.30
CA THR A 262 -3.46 25.64 8.48
C THR A 262 -2.67 25.81 7.19
N ASN A 263 -1.37 26.10 7.31
CA ASN A 263 -0.45 26.10 6.17
C ASN A 263 -0.03 24.67 5.73
N LEU A 264 -0.24 23.66 6.58
CA LEU A 264 -0.07 22.25 6.24
C LEU A 264 -1.42 21.67 5.80
N VAL A 265 -1.53 21.34 4.52
CA VAL A 265 -2.77 20.94 3.84
C VAL A 265 -2.62 19.53 3.28
N GLY A 266 -3.36 18.55 3.82
CA GLY A 266 -3.29 17.14 3.41
C GLY A 266 -4.50 16.61 2.65
N ASP A 267 -5.52 17.45 2.44
CA ASP A 267 -6.85 17.04 1.99
C ASP A 267 -7.35 17.83 0.76
N ALA A 268 -6.51 18.69 0.18
CA ALA A 268 -6.87 19.47 -1.00
C ALA A 268 -6.73 18.66 -2.31
N ILE A 269 -5.73 17.78 -2.39
CA ILE A 269 -5.57 16.80 -3.48
C ILE A 269 -5.36 15.44 -2.82
N GLN A 270 -6.12 14.42 -3.25
CA GLN A 270 -6.01 13.09 -2.67
C GLN A 270 -4.58 12.55 -2.80
N GLY A 271 -4.00 12.21 -1.65
CA GLY A 271 -2.67 11.64 -1.58
C GLY A 271 -1.51 12.64 -1.61
N LEU A 272 -1.77 13.95 -1.68
CA LEU A 272 -0.74 14.99 -1.54
C LEU A 272 -0.83 15.73 -0.20
N THR A 273 0.31 16.09 0.36
CA THR A 273 0.42 17.03 1.47
C THR A 273 1.25 18.23 1.05
N ILE A 274 0.67 19.42 1.16
CA ILE A 274 1.26 20.70 0.75
C ILE A 274 1.51 21.53 2.00
N ASN A 275 2.73 21.98 2.22
CA ASN A 275 3.09 22.91 3.30
C ASN A 275 3.43 24.28 2.70
N LEU A 276 2.53 25.24 2.88
CA LEU A 276 2.63 26.59 2.34
C LEU A 276 3.62 27.43 3.16
N THR A 277 4.61 28.02 2.51
CA THR A 277 5.69 28.77 3.18
C THR A 277 5.70 30.24 2.82
N LYS A 278 5.21 30.61 1.63
CA LYS A 278 5.21 31.99 1.14
C LYS A 278 4.04 32.24 0.18
N VAL A 279 3.62 33.50 0.08
CA VAL A 279 2.69 33.94 -0.97
C VAL A 279 3.39 33.98 -2.33
N SER A 280 2.67 33.60 -3.38
CA SER A 280 3.14 33.66 -4.76
C SER A 280 3.48 35.10 -5.17
N SER A 281 4.48 35.26 -6.02
CA SER A 281 4.84 36.56 -6.59
C SER A 281 3.76 37.03 -7.58
N PRO A 282 3.50 38.33 -7.71
CA PRO A 282 2.70 38.87 -8.82
C PRO A 282 3.30 38.50 -10.19
N THR A 283 2.45 38.35 -11.21
CA THR A 283 2.90 38.04 -12.59
C THR A 283 3.75 39.15 -13.22
N SER A 284 3.59 40.39 -12.77
CA SER A 284 4.42 41.54 -13.11
C SER A 284 4.33 42.60 -12.02
N THR A 285 5.24 43.59 -12.04
CA THR A 285 5.24 44.70 -11.08
C THR A 285 3.90 45.45 -11.16
N GLY A 286 3.12 45.44 -10.08
CA GLY A 286 1.81 46.08 -10.00
C GLY A 286 0.62 45.20 -10.41
N ALA A 287 0.83 43.94 -10.81
CA ALA A 287 -0.25 43.01 -11.11
C ALA A 287 -0.96 42.51 -9.84
N THR A 288 -2.27 42.31 -9.93
CA THR A 288 -3.10 41.65 -8.89
C THR A 288 -3.20 40.13 -9.09
N THR A 289 -2.79 39.64 -10.25
CA THR A 289 -2.73 38.21 -10.58
C THR A 289 -1.39 37.62 -10.14
N LEU A 290 -1.45 36.47 -9.49
CA LEU A 290 -0.29 35.77 -8.96
C LEU A 290 0.30 34.81 -10.00
N ALA A 291 1.62 34.69 -10.03
CA ALA A 291 2.30 33.72 -10.87
C ALA A 291 2.11 32.30 -10.28
N PRO A 292 1.53 31.36 -11.04
CA PRO A 292 1.40 29.99 -10.58
C PRO A 292 2.77 29.30 -10.54
N THR A 293 2.95 28.41 -9.57
CA THR A 293 4.03 27.43 -9.54
C THR A 293 3.47 26.05 -9.81
N THR A 294 4.24 25.15 -10.42
CA THR A 294 3.75 23.83 -10.82
C THR A 294 4.17 22.77 -9.81
N ILE A 295 3.18 22.04 -9.28
CA ILE A 295 3.36 20.76 -8.60
C ILE A 295 3.40 19.67 -9.67
N THR A 296 4.43 18.84 -9.68
CA THR A 296 4.56 17.69 -10.57
C THR A 296 4.61 16.41 -9.74
N VAL A 297 3.67 15.51 -9.98
CA VAL A 297 3.63 14.16 -9.40
C VAL A 297 4.05 13.15 -10.45
N GLY A 298 5.04 12.34 -10.15
CA GLY A 298 5.55 11.30 -11.04
C GLY A 298 6.16 10.14 -10.27
N SER A 299 6.76 9.18 -10.98
CA SER A 299 7.48 8.08 -10.34
C SER A 299 8.65 8.61 -9.51
N ASP A 300 8.85 8.05 -8.32
CA ASP A 300 9.95 8.43 -7.43
C ASP A 300 11.31 7.87 -7.91
N LEU A 301 11.88 8.51 -8.94
CA LEU A 301 13.16 8.11 -9.52
C LEU A 301 14.31 8.24 -8.51
N ASN A 302 14.26 9.24 -7.63
CA ASN A 302 15.27 9.43 -6.59
C ASN A 302 15.19 8.32 -5.54
N GLY A 303 13.99 7.96 -5.09
CA GLY A 303 13.79 6.82 -4.18
C GLY A 303 14.29 5.51 -4.76
N ILE A 304 14.09 5.25 -6.05
CA ILE A 304 14.65 4.08 -6.75
C ILE A 304 16.18 4.14 -6.73
N LYS A 305 16.77 5.28 -7.10
CA LYS A 305 18.22 5.49 -7.13
C LYS A 305 18.86 5.26 -5.76
N ASP A 306 18.27 5.84 -4.71
CA ASP A 306 18.75 5.74 -3.34
C ASP A 306 18.62 4.31 -2.79
N SER A 307 17.55 3.60 -3.15
CA SER A 307 17.36 2.20 -2.77
C SER A 307 18.45 1.29 -3.39
N ILE A 308 18.76 1.49 -4.67
CA ILE A 308 19.82 0.73 -5.37
C ILE A 308 21.20 1.09 -4.80
N LYS A 309 21.45 2.36 -4.50
CA LYS A 309 22.68 2.81 -3.82
C LYS A 309 22.82 2.21 -2.43
N GLY A 310 21.73 2.14 -1.66
CA GLY A 310 21.67 1.49 -0.36
C GLY A 310 22.03 0.01 -0.43
N PHE A 311 21.52 -0.69 -1.44
CA PHE A 311 21.86 -2.08 -1.72
C PHE A 311 23.35 -2.29 -2.03
N VAL A 312 23.93 -1.48 -2.92
CA VAL A 312 25.36 -1.56 -3.24
C VAL A 312 26.22 -1.32 -1.99
N LYS A 313 25.85 -0.33 -1.17
CA LYS A 313 26.53 -0.04 0.10
C LYS A 313 26.44 -1.23 1.07
N ALA A 314 25.25 -1.80 1.25
CA ALA A 314 25.03 -2.92 2.17
C ALA A 314 25.75 -4.19 1.72
N TYR A 315 25.79 -4.48 0.41
CA TYR A 315 26.58 -5.58 -0.14
C TYR A 315 28.08 -5.38 0.13
N ASN A 316 28.60 -4.16 -0.08
CA ASN A 316 30.01 -3.84 0.14
C ASN A 316 30.40 -3.95 1.62
N GLU A 317 29.54 -3.51 2.55
CA GLU A 317 29.79 -3.69 3.99
C GLU A 317 29.78 -5.17 4.39
N LEU A 318 28.85 -5.97 3.84
CA LEU A 318 28.88 -7.42 4.02
C LEU A 318 30.21 -8.01 3.51
N ASN A 319 30.63 -7.66 2.30
CA ASN A 319 31.86 -8.20 1.72
C ASN A 319 33.10 -7.79 2.53
N LYS A 320 33.12 -6.57 3.09
CA LYS A 320 34.15 -6.10 4.01
C LYS A 320 34.21 -6.96 5.27
N ILE A 321 33.09 -7.21 5.94
CA ILE A 321 33.06 -8.07 7.13
C ILE A 321 33.51 -9.49 6.80
N LEU A 322 33.04 -10.07 5.68
CA LEU A 322 33.48 -11.40 5.24
C LEU A 322 35.00 -11.46 5.02
N LYS A 323 35.59 -10.43 4.40
CA LYS A 323 37.04 -10.30 4.21
C LYS A 323 37.76 -10.16 5.54
N GLU A 324 37.29 -9.30 6.45
CA GLU A 324 37.92 -9.06 7.76
C GLU A 324 38.00 -10.35 8.58
N VAL A 325 36.91 -11.14 8.64
CA VAL A 325 36.88 -12.38 9.43
C VAL A 325 37.63 -13.55 8.79
N SER A 326 37.89 -13.52 7.47
CA SER A 326 38.59 -14.59 6.75
C SER A 326 40.00 -14.23 6.28
N SER A 327 40.46 -13.01 6.50
CA SER A 327 41.74 -12.51 5.99
C SER A 327 42.95 -13.22 6.62
N TYR A 328 44.06 -13.15 5.89
CA TYR A 328 45.39 -13.47 6.40
C TYR A 328 46.29 -12.28 6.11
N THR A 329 46.87 -11.69 7.16
CA THR A 329 47.83 -10.60 7.04
C THR A 329 49.24 -11.19 7.23
N PRO A 330 50.07 -11.25 6.16
CA PRO A 330 51.45 -11.66 6.29
C PRO A 330 52.21 -10.72 7.23
N GLY A 331 53.10 -11.28 8.05
CA GLY A 331 53.99 -10.47 8.89
C GLY A 331 54.99 -9.71 8.01
N ASN A 332 55.36 -8.50 8.43
CA ASN A 332 56.27 -7.62 7.71
C ASN A 332 57.60 -7.40 8.46
N GLY A 333 58.01 -8.36 9.29
CA GLY A 333 59.22 -8.29 10.12
C GLY A 333 59.06 -7.47 11.40
N ALA A 334 58.19 -6.44 11.41
CA ALA A 334 57.85 -5.65 12.60
C ALA A 334 56.56 -6.11 13.31
N SER A 335 55.70 -6.84 12.61
CA SER A 335 54.48 -7.44 13.14
C SER A 335 54.38 -8.91 12.76
N ALA A 336 53.94 -9.74 13.70
CA ALA A 336 53.71 -11.16 13.47
C ALA A 336 52.60 -11.36 12.43
N ALA A 337 52.69 -12.43 11.64
CA ALA A 337 51.61 -12.82 10.75
C ALA A 337 50.33 -13.07 11.55
N LYS A 338 49.19 -12.56 11.07
CA LYS A 338 47.91 -12.63 11.76
C LYS A 338 46.85 -13.25 10.86
N ALA A 339 46.33 -14.40 11.26
CA ALA A 339 45.15 -15.00 10.64
C ALA A 339 43.90 -14.52 11.36
N ALA A 340 42.86 -14.17 10.60
CA ALA A 340 41.54 -13.88 11.15
C ALA A 340 40.85 -15.16 11.66
N PRO A 341 39.85 -15.07 12.56
CA PRO A 341 39.27 -16.24 13.23
C PRO A 341 38.68 -17.28 12.28
N LEU A 342 38.16 -16.86 11.12
CA LEU A 342 37.55 -17.72 10.10
C LEU A 342 38.45 -17.88 8.86
N ASN A 343 39.75 -17.65 9.00
CA ASN A 343 40.68 -17.94 7.92
C ASN A 343 40.63 -19.43 7.53
N GLY A 344 40.60 -19.71 6.22
CA GLY A 344 40.50 -21.07 5.70
C GLY A 344 39.09 -21.67 5.68
N GLU A 345 38.12 -21.10 6.42
CA GLU A 345 36.75 -21.61 6.49
C GLU A 345 36.08 -21.62 5.12
N SER A 346 35.61 -22.79 4.68
CA SER A 346 34.92 -22.97 3.40
C SER A 346 33.56 -22.30 3.37
N SER A 347 32.93 -22.13 4.54
CA SER A 347 31.63 -21.51 4.73
C SER A 347 31.59 -20.06 4.26
N ILE A 348 32.63 -19.28 4.56
CA ILE A 348 32.74 -17.88 4.12
C ILE A 348 32.85 -17.79 2.59
N ARG A 349 33.68 -18.65 1.97
CA ARG A 349 33.80 -18.71 0.51
C ARG A 349 32.49 -19.14 -0.16
N ALA A 350 31.77 -20.10 0.44
CA ALA A 350 30.48 -20.54 -0.07
C ALA A 350 29.45 -19.39 -0.07
N ILE A 351 29.38 -18.61 1.01
CA ILE A 351 28.51 -17.41 1.10
C ILE A 351 28.87 -16.40 0.01
N GLN A 352 30.16 -16.06 -0.14
CA GLN A 352 30.62 -15.12 -1.16
C GLN A 352 30.28 -15.57 -2.59
N ASN A 353 30.49 -16.86 -2.90
CA ASN A 353 30.21 -17.41 -4.22
C ASN A 353 28.71 -17.46 -4.51
N GLN A 354 27.89 -17.86 -3.54
CA GLN A 354 26.44 -17.90 -3.69
C GLN A 354 25.87 -16.49 -3.92
N MET A 355 26.29 -15.50 -3.12
CA MET A 355 25.87 -14.10 -3.27
C MET A 355 26.28 -13.55 -4.64
N ARG A 356 27.53 -13.79 -5.07
CA ARG A 356 28.01 -13.38 -6.39
C ARG A 356 27.24 -14.04 -7.53
N SER A 357 26.90 -15.32 -7.40
CA SER A 357 26.12 -16.07 -8.40
C SER A 357 24.73 -15.47 -8.60
N VAL A 358 24.05 -15.07 -7.51
CA VAL A 358 22.72 -14.47 -7.60
C VAL A 358 22.78 -13.05 -8.18
N VAL A 359 23.79 -12.26 -7.81
CA VAL A 359 23.96 -10.90 -8.37
C VAL A 359 24.30 -10.92 -9.87
N ASN A 360 25.02 -11.95 -10.34
CA ASN A 360 25.34 -12.15 -11.75
C ASN A 360 24.27 -12.92 -12.53
N GLN A 361 23.13 -13.24 -11.90
CA GLN A 361 22.04 -13.93 -12.58
C GLN A 361 21.50 -13.04 -13.71
N MET A 362 21.42 -13.60 -14.91
CA MET A 362 20.82 -12.92 -16.06
C MET A 362 19.30 -13.14 -16.09
N GLN A 363 18.57 -12.12 -16.53
CA GLN A 363 17.13 -12.22 -16.79
C GLN A 363 16.87 -12.98 -18.10
N GLY A 364 15.74 -13.68 -18.16
CA GLY A 364 15.27 -14.41 -19.33
C GLY A 364 14.92 -13.52 -20.53
N GLU A 365 14.46 -14.17 -21.60
CA GLU A 365 14.05 -13.51 -22.85
C GLU A 365 12.90 -12.51 -22.61
N GLY A 366 12.77 -11.46 -23.43
CA GLY A 366 11.73 -10.43 -23.27
C GLY A 366 11.98 -9.33 -22.23
N SER A 367 12.92 -9.49 -21.27
CA SER A 367 13.34 -8.36 -20.40
C SER A 367 14.19 -7.35 -21.16
N TYR A 368 13.91 -6.04 -21.01
CA TYR A 368 14.70 -4.96 -21.65
C TYR A 368 16.14 -4.94 -21.14
N PHE A 369 16.31 -4.92 -19.81
CA PHE A 369 17.60 -5.11 -19.17
C PHE A 369 17.81 -6.59 -18.82
N LYS A 370 18.98 -7.13 -19.15
CA LYS A 370 19.32 -8.54 -18.92
C LYS A 370 20.13 -8.75 -17.64
N SER A 371 20.80 -7.71 -17.17
CA SER A 371 21.71 -7.79 -16.03
C SER A 371 21.74 -6.50 -15.24
N LEU A 372 22.19 -6.58 -13.98
CA LEU A 372 22.45 -5.39 -13.16
C LEU A 372 23.50 -4.45 -13.77
N SER A 373 24.44 -4.98 -14.57
CA SER A 373 25.43 -4.17 -15.29
C SER A 373 24.80 -3.27 -16.35
N ASP A 374 23.64 -3.63 -16.90
CA ASP A 374 22.93 -2.81 -17.88
C ASP A 374 22.39 -1.53 -17.24
N VAL A 375 22.07 -1.57 -15.95
CA VAL A 375 21.62 -0.41 -15.16
C VAL A 375 22.73 0.22 -14.32
N GLY A 376 23.99 -0.16 -14.57
CA GLY A 376 25.16 0.48 -13.97
C GLY A 376 25.63 -0.13 -12.65
N VAL A 377 25.10 -1.26 -12.21
CA VAL A 377 25.59 -2.00 -11.04
C VAL A 377 26.44 -3.18 -11.49
N SER A 378 27.74 -3.14 -11.23
CA SER A 378 28.66 -4.21 -11.63
C SER A 378 29.64 -4.55 -10.52
N PHE A 379 30.23 -5.75 -10.58
CA PHE A 379 31.35 -6.08 -9.73
C PHE A 379 32.58 -5.27 -10.12
N SER A 380 33.33 -4.82 -9.12
CA SER A 380 34.64 -4.21 -9.30
C SER A 380 35.58 -5.21 -9.98
N GLY A 381 35.86 -4.90 -11.25
CA GLY A 381 37.04 -5.30 -12.01
C GLY A 381 37.70 -4.03 -12.56
N TYR A 382 38.90 -4.12 -13.15
CA TYR A 382 39.57 -2.97 -13.77
C TYR A 382 38.60 -2.26 -14.74
N THR A 383 38.08 -1.09 -14.37
CA THR A 383 37.25 -0.27 -15.24
C THR A 383 38.17 0.44 -16.21
N THR A 384 38.09 0.11 -17.49
CA THR A 384 38.71 0.89 -18.55
C THR A 384 37.70 1.89 -19.11
N ASP A 385 38.14 3.11 -19.44
CA ASP A 385 37.35 4.08 -20.17
C ASP A 385 37.09 3.60 -21.62
N ALA A 386 36.36 4.41 -22.39
CA ALA A 386 36.06 4.14 -23.81
C ALA A 386 37.31 4.04 -24.70
N LYS A 387 38.52 4.30 -24.18
CA LYS A 387 39.81 4.19 -24.86
C LYS A 387 40.68 3.04 -24.30
N GLY A 388 40.15 2.21 -23.41
CA GLY A 388 40.90 1.10 -22.82
C GLY A 388 41.81 1.49 -21.65
N VAL A 389 41.72 2.72 -21.13
CA VAL A 389 42.56 3.21 -20.03
C VAL A 389 41.86 2.99 -18.70
N ILE A 390 42.55 2.38 -17.73
CA ILE A 390 41.99 2.13 -16.39
C ILE A 390 41.64 3.47 -15.72
N VAL A 391 40.36 3.69 -15.42
CA VAL A 391 39.83 4.85 -14.68
C VAL A 391 39.10 4.37 -13.44
N GLY A 392 39.66 4.64 -12.26
CA GLY A 392 39.03 4.35 -10.96
C GLY A 392 40.01 3.76 -9.95
N GLY A 393 40.21 4.46 -8.83
CA GLY A 393 41.06 3.99 -7.72
C GLY A 393 40.58 2.65 -7.15
N ALA A 394 41.54 1.75 -7.00
CA ALA A 394 41.52 0.43 -6.33
C ALA A 394 40.30 0.13 -5.44
N SER A 395 39.17 -0.25 -6.03
CA SER A 395 38.13 -0.97 -5.29
C SER A 395 38.58 -2.43 -5.14
N PRO A 396 38.55 -3.01 -3.92
CA PRO A 396 39.00 -4.38 -3.70
C PRO A 396 38.17 -5.37 -4.53
N LYS A 397 38.81 -6.39 -5.12
CA LYS A 397 38.12 -7.44 -5.90
C LYS A 397 36.89 -7.96 -5.15
N GLY A 398 35.75 -7.98 -5.84
CA GLY A 398 34.49 -8.54 -5.35
C GLY A 398 33.49 -7.58 -4.69
N ASP A 399 33.81 -6.29 -4.60
CA ASP A 399 32.83 -5.26 -4.23
C ASP A 399 31.95 -4.88 -5.43
N LEU A 400 30.78 -4.30 -5.19
CA LEU A 400 29.92 -3.70 -6.22
C LEU A 400 30.28 -2.23 -6.43
N VAL A 401 30.20 -1.79 -7.69
CA VAL A 401 30.39 -0.42 -8.14
C VAL A 401 29.10 0.04 -8.81
N LEU A 402 28.69 1.27 -8.51
CA LEU A 402 27.52 1.91 -9.09
C LEU A 402 27.94 3.06 -10.03
N ASN A 403 27.59 2.95 -11.30
CA ASN A 403 27.61 4.06 -12.25
C ASN A 403 26.28 4.83 -12.14
N GLU A 404 26.28 5.89 -11.34
CA GLU A 404 25.07 6.70 -11.09
C GLU A 404 24.51 7.36 -12.37
N VAL A 405 25.34 7.66 -13.37
CA VAL A 405 24.89 8.26 -14.65
C VAL A 405 24.13 7.23 -15.49
N LYS A 406 24.68 6.01 -15.60
CA LYS A 406 24.00 4.91 -16.32
C LYS A 406 22.70 4.52 -15.62
N LEU A 407 22.72 4.47 -14.28
CA LEU A 407 21.51 4.22 -13.49
C LEU A 407 20.46 5.32 -13.72
N GLN A 408 20.86 6.59 -13.68
CA GLN A 408 19.94 7.71 -13.91
C GLN A 408 19.30 7.64 -15.30
N ALA A 409 20.07 7.31 -16.34
CA ALA A 409 19.54 7.13 -17.69
C ALA A 409 18.54 5.96 -17.77
N ALA A 410 18.84 4.84 -17.11
CA ALA A 410 17.97 3.67 -17.09
C ALA A 410 16.64 3.93 -16.36
N ILE A 411 16.67 4.53 -15.16
CA ILE A 411 15.44 4.80 -14.38
C ILE A 411 14.59 5.92 -15.00
N THR A 412 15.19 6.84 -15.77
CA THR A 412 14.43 7.90 -16.43
C THR A 412 13.71 7.39 -17.69
N SER A 413 14.33 6.46 -18.43
CA SER A 413 13.77 5.95 -19.68
C SER A 413 12.87 4.72 -19.49
N HIS A 414 13.25 3.82 -18.59
CA HIS A 414 12.60 2.51 -18.41
C HIS A 414 12.52 2.12 -16.92
N PRO A 415 11.86 2.90 -16.04
CA PRO A 415 11.84 2.66 -14.59
C PRO A 415 11.27 1.28 -14.22
N ASN A 416 10.23 0.82 -14.92
CA ASN A 416 9.62 -0.49 -14.68
C ASN A 416 10.59 -1.62 -15.03
N ASP A 417 11.36 -1.49 -16.11
CA ASP A 417 12.34 -2.51 -16.48
C ASP A 417 13.52 -2.57 -15.51
N VAL A 418 13.89 -1.43 -14.90
CA VAL A 418 14.86 -1.43 -13.78
C VAL A 418 14.27 -2.16 -12.58
N ALA A 419 13.00 -1.92 -12.23
CA ALA A 419 12.33 -2.63 -11.14
C ALA A 419 12.27 -4.14 -11.37
N ASN A 420 12.05 -4.56 -12.62
CA ASN A 420 12.00 -5.97 -13.02
C ASN A 420 13.32 -6.71 -12.79
N LEU A 421 14.46 -6.01 -12.74
CA LEU A 421 15.76 -6.62 -12.39
C LEU A 421 15.84 -7.03 -10.92
N PHE A 422 15.10 -6.35 -10.03
CA PHE A 422 15.17 -6.58 -8.58
C PHE A 422 13.97 -7.39 -8.06
N THR A 423 12.80 -7.25 -8.68
CA THR A 423 11.52 -7.81 -8.23
C THR A 423 11.10 -9.05 -9.02
N VAL A 424 10.11 -9.80 -8.51
CA VAL A 424 9.49 -10.90 -9.25
C VAL A 424 8.63 -10.32 -10.37
N ASN A 425 8.89 -10.70 -11.62
CA ASN A 425 8.12 -10.23 -12.76
C ASN A 425 7.91 -11.31 -13.82
N GLY A 426 6.80 -11.18 -14.56
CA GLY A 426 6.49 -11.97 -15.75
C GLY A 426 6.11 -11.03 -16.89
N VAL A 427 6.73 -11.22 -18.06
CA VAL A 427 6.42 -10.46 -19.27
C VAL A 427 5.72 -11.39 -20.25
N ALA A 428 4.46 -11.08 -20.57
CA ALA A 428 3.71 -11.80 -21.59
C ALA A 428 4.07 -11.28 -22.99
N SER A 429 4.20 -12.18 -23.96
CA SER A 429 4.43 -11.82 -25.37
C SER A 429 3.15 -11.39 -26.09
N ASN A 430 1.98 -11.59 -25.48
CA ASN A 430 0.67 -11.30 -26.05
C ASN A 430 -0.13 -10.40 -25.10
N ASN A 431 -0.78 -9.36 -25.62
CA ASN A 431 -1.54 -8.38 -24.84
C ASN A 431 -2.84 -8.93 -24.22
N GLN A 432 -3.33 -10.09 -24.68
CA GLN A 432 -4.48 -10.76 -24.09
C GLN A 432 -4.10 -11.59 -22.85
N VAL A 433 -2.80 -11.75 -22.56
CA VAL A 433 -2.28 -12.41 -21.37
C VAL A 433 -1.58 -11.39 -20.49
N THR A 434 -2.00 -11.27 -19.24
CA THR A 434 -1.38 -10.37 -18.26
C THR A 434 -0.84 -11.19 -17.10
N PHE A 435 0.44 -11.04 -16.78
CA PHE A 435 1.02 -11.64 -15.57
C PHE A 435 0.58 -10.86 -14.33
N LEU A 436 0.02 -11.55 -13.35
CA LEU A 436 -0.36 -10.97 -12.05
C LEU A 436 0.72 -11.17 -11.00
N SER A 437 1.17 -12.41 -10.84
CA SER A 437 2.05 -12.82 -9.74
C SER A 437 2.73 -14.15 -10.02
N GLY A 438 3.85 -14.40 -9.34
CA GLY A 438 4.50 -15.71 -9.28
C GLY A 438 4.96 -16.03 -7.86
N SER A 439 5.20 -17.30 -7.59
CA SER A 439 5.57 -17.80 -6.27
C SER A 439 7.00 -18.37 -6.23
N LEU A 440 7.42 -18.86 -5.05
CA LEU A 440 8.68 -19.62 -4.91
C LEU A 440 8.68 -20.97 -5.62
N ALA A 441 7.50 -21.51 -5.96
CA ALA A 441 7.41 -22.72 -6.76
C ALA A 441 7.57 -22.43 -8.26
N THR A 442 7.28 -21.19 -8.70
CA THR A 442 7.41 -20.79 -10.11
C THR A 442 8.89 -20.71 -10.49
N GLN A 443 9.35 -21.58 -11.38
CA GLN A 443 10.74 -21.57 -11.83
C GLN A 443 10.96 -20.48 -12.88
N ALA A 444 12.17 -19.90 -12.94
CA ALA A 444 12.49 -18.94 -14.00
C ALA A 444 12.47 -19.64 -15.37
N GLY A 445 11.86 -19.01 -16.37
CA GLY A 445 11.73 -19.60 -17.70
C GLY A 445 10.63 -18.97 -18.55
N ASN A 446 10.56 -19.40 -19.81
CA ASN A 446 9.50 -19.04 -20.74
C ASN A 446 8.41 -20.12 -20.70
N TYR A 447 7.17 -19.71 -20.41
CA TYR A 447 6.02 -20.60 -20.32
C TYR A 447 5.04 -20.30 -21.44
N ALA A 448 4.88 -21.21 -22.39
CA ALA A 448 3.84 -21.10 -23.41
C ALA A 448 2.45 -21.07 -22.75
N VAL A 449 1.55 -20.20 -23.25
CA VAL A 449 0.19 -20.06 -22.74
C VAL A 449 -0.77 -20.50 -23.85
N GLU A 450 -1.46 -21.61 -23.60
CA GLU A 450 -2.46 -22.15 -24.50
C GLU A 450 -3.83 -22.03 -23.83
N VAL A 451 -4.82 -21.56 -24.56
CA VAL A 451 -6.22 -21.49 -24.09
C VAL A 451 -7.01 -22.57 -24.79
N THR A 452 -7.53 -23.52 -24.03
CA THR A 452 -8.40 -24.60 -24.56
C THR A 452 -9.86 -24.21 -24.50
N THR A 453 -10.27 -23.38 -23.55
CA THR A 453 -11.63 -22.81 -23.47
C THR A 453 -11.56 -21.38 -22.96
N PRO A 454 -12.05 -20.38 -23.70
CA PRO A 454 -12.05 -18.99 -23.23
C PRO A 454 -13.06 -18.80 -22.08
N ALA A 455 -12.78 -17.85 -21.19
CA ALA A 455 -13.72 -17.47 -20.17
C ALA A 455 -14.94 -16.76 -20.80
N ALA A 456 -16.14 -17.12 -20.36
CA ALA A 456 -17.38 -16.47 -20.78
C ALA A 456 -18.13 -15.85 -19.59
N GLN A 457 -18.83 -14.76 -19.85
CA GLN A 457 -19.83 -14.21 -18.92
C GLN A 457 -21.12 -15.00 -19.04
N ALA A 458 -21.93 -15.03 -17.98
CA ALA A 458 -23.31 -15.45 -18.09
C ALA A 458 -24.05 -14.48 -19.01
N LYS A 459 -24.71 -15.05 -20.02
CA LYS A 459 -25.55 -14.32 -20.96
C LYS A 459 -26.94 -14.94 -21.00
N TYR A 460 -27.90 -14.29 -20.37
CA TYR A 460 -29.31 -14.66 -20.50
C TYR A 460 -29.89 -14.03 -21.76
N ALA A 461 -30.27 -14.85 -22.73
CA ALA A 461 -31.04 -14.42 -23.90
C ALA A 461 -32.53 -14.68 -23.63
N SER A 462 -33.37 -13.67 -23.85
CA SER A 462 -34.84 -13.81 -23.82
C SER A 462 -35.32 -14.97 -24.71
N ALA A 463 -36.39 -15.64 -24.29
CA ALA A 463 -36.85 -16.89 -24.88
C ALA A 463 -37.52 -16.68 -26.25
N SER A 464 -38.37 -15.65 -26.37
CA SER A 464 -39.15 -15.36 -27.58
C SER A 464 -38.57 -14.20 -28.36
N ALA A 465 -38.54 -14.32 -29.69
CA ALA A 465 -38.24 -13.18 -30.57
C ALA A 465 -39.38 -12.16 -30.47
N LEU A 466 -39.05 -10.92 -30.14
CA LEU A 466 -40.02 -9.84 -30.00
C LEU A 466 -40.26 -9.16 -31.35
N SER A 467 -41.52 -9.05 -31.75
CA SER A 467 -41.93 -8.28 -32.93
C SER A 467 -43.19 -7.48 -32.60
N PHE A 468 -43.09 -6.16 -32.75
CA PHE A 468 -44.16 -5.22 -32.43
C PHE A 468 -44.47 -4.35 -33.65
N PHE A 469 -45.73 -3.98 -33.82
CA PHE A 469 -46.20 -3.07 -34.86
C PHE A 469 -46.86 -1.87 -34.20
N LYS A 470 -46.39 -0.66 -34.52
CA LYS A 470 -47.10 0.56 -34.14
C LYS A 470 -48.19 0.88 -35.16
N VAL A 471 -49.42 1.01 -34.70
CA VAL A 471 -50.52 1.60 -35.44
C VAL A 471 -50.80 2.98 -34.85
N ASP A 472 -50.76 4.02 -35.68
CA ASP A 472 -51.13 5.38 -35.31
C ASP A 472 -51.75 6.12 -36.50
N VAL A 473 -52.16 7.38 -36.31
CA VAL A 473 -52.74 8.24 -37.35
C VAL A 473 -51.98 8.27 -38.69
N SER A 474 -50.68 7.96 -38.71
CA SER A 474 -49.90 7.92 -39.95
C SER A 474 -50.13 6.65 -40.77
N ASN A 475 -50.58 5.56 -40.15
CA ASN A 475 -50.68 4.25 -40.79
C ASN A 475 -51.93 3.43 -40.42
N HIS A 476 -52.85 3.97 -39.60
CA HIS A 476 -54.01 3.25 -39.06
C HIS A 476 -55.11 2.93 -40.07
N SER A 477 -55.09 3.56 -41.24
CA SER A 477 -56.04 3.32 -42.32
C SER A 477 -55.43 2.33 -43.30
N LYS A 478 -56.04 1.15 -43.42
CA LYS A 478 -55.57 0.04 -44.26
C LYS A 478 -56.64 -0.40 -45.24
N ALA A 479 -56.35 -0.26 -46.53
CA ALA A 479 -57.20 -0.80 -47.58
C ALA A 479 -57.11 -2.33 -47.59
N VAL A 480 -58.24 -3.00 -47.41
CA VAL A 480 -58.38 -4.45 -47.51
C VAL A 480 -59.37 -4.77 -48.62
N THR A 481 -58.92 -5.58 -49.58
CA THR A 481 -59.72 -6.03 -50.72
C THR A 481 -59.97 -7.53 -50.62
N LEU A 482 -61.25 -7.91 -50.51
CA LEU A 482 -61.70 -9.31 -50.52
C LEU A 482 -62.83 -9.46 -51.54
N ASP A 483 -62.79 -10.50 -52.37
CA ASP A 483 -63.73 -10.75 -53.47
C ASP A 483 -63.92 -9.56 -54.44
N GLY A 484 -62.87 -8.76 -54.63
CA GLY A 484 -62.94 -7.54 -55.47
C GLY A 484 -63.68 -6.37 -54.82
N VAL A 485 -64.12 -6.49 -53.56
CA VAL A 485 -64.66 -5.40 -52.74
C VAL A 485 -63.55 -4.85 -51.87
N THR A 486 -63.33 -3.53 -51.90
CA THR A 486 -62.32 -2.84 -51.09
C THR A 486 -62.97 -2.00 -50.01
N ALA A 487 -62.55 -2.18 -48.76
CA ALA A 487 -62.88 -1.29 -47.66
C ALA A 487 -61.62 -0.79 -46.95
N ASN A 488 -61.70 0.40 -46.35
CA ASN A 488 -60.62 0.96 -45.54
C ASN A 488 -60.89 0.67 -44.08
N LEU A 489 -60.10 -0.23 -43.50
CA LEU A 489 -60.15 -0.54 -42.08
C LEU A 489 -59.39 0.53 -41.31
N THR A 490 -60.03 1.09 -40.28
CA THR A 490 -59.34 1.90 -39.27
C THR A 490 -58.98 1.00 -38.09
N LEU A 491 -57.69 0.66 -38.00
CA LEU A 491 -57.10 0.00 -36.86
C LEU A 491 -57.00 0.98 -35.69
N ASP A 492 -57.16 0.52 -34.46
CA ASP A 492 -57.06 1.39 -33.29
C ASP A 492 -55.60 1.73 -33.01
N ASP A 493 -55.31 3.00 -32.76
CA ASP A 493 -53.97 3.50 -32.46
C ASP A 493 -53.42 2.81 -31.20
N ASN A 494 -52.45 1.91 -31.38
CA ASN A 494 -51.81 1.16 -30.30
C ASN A 494 -50.51 0.48 -30.80
N ASN A 495 -49.75 -0.10 -29.86
CA ASN A 495 -48.68 -1.03 -30.15
C ASN A 495 -49.21 -2.46 -30.08
N TYR A 496 -49.02 -3.22 -31.15
CA TYR A 496 -49.50 -4.59 -31.24
C TYR A 496 -48.34 -5.58 -31.35
N THR A 497 -48.45 -6.71 -30.68
CA THR A 497 -47.73 -7.93 -31.09
C THR A 497 -48.29 -8.43 -32.42
N THR A 498 -47.59 -9.36 -33.09
CA THR A 498 -48.10 -10.02 -34.29
C THR A 498 -49.51 -10.58 -34.09
N ASP A 499 -49.76 -11.20 -32.93
CA ASP A 499 -51.01 -11.91 -32.68
C ASP A 499 -52.16 -10.95 -32.35
N THR A 500 -51.87 -9.91 -31.56
CA THR A 500 -52.87 -8.89 -31.21
C THR A 500 -53.23 -8.01 -32.41
N LEU A 501 -52.26 -7.73 -33.31
CA LEU A 501 -52.55 -7.03 -34.56
C LEU A 501 -53.37 -7.90 -35.50
N ALA A 502 -53.02 -9.18 -35.65
CA ALA A 502 -53.81 -10.13 -36.44
C ALA A 502 -55.25 -10.22 -35.94
N ALA A 503 -55.43 -10.32 -34.61
CA ALA A 503 -56.74 -10.35 -33.97
C ALA A 503 -57.53 -9.06 -34.20
N GLN A 504 -56.87 -7.90 -34.11
CA GLN A 504 -57.53 -6.62 -34.39
C GLN A 504 -57.93 -6.50 -35.85
N ILE A 505 -57.03 -6.79 -36.80
CA ILE A 505 -57.33 -6.78 -38.24
C ILE A 505 -58.54 -7.69 -38.50
N LYS A 506 -58.53 -8.91 -37.94
CA LYS A 506 -59.65 -9.85 -38.03
C LYS A 506 -60.94 -9.22 -37.50
N SER A 507 -60.92 -8.67 -36.29
CA SER A 507 -62.09 -8.05 -35.67
C SER A 507 -62.64 -6.87 -36.48
N LYS A 508 -61.78 -6.05 -37.06
CA LYS A 508 -62.19 -4.92 -37.91
C LYS A 508 -62.78 -5.39 -39.24
N ILE A 509 -62.27 -6.47 -39.83
CA ILE A 509 -62.88 -7.11 -41.01
C ILE A 509 -64.28 -7.64 -40.66
N GLU A 510 -64.41 -8.36 -39.55
CA GLU A 510 -65.68 -8.97 -39.12
C GLU A 510 -66.74 -7.92 -38.73
N ALA A 511 -66.31 -6.72 -38.33
CA ALA A 511 -67.19 -5.59 -38.06
C ALA A 511 -67.63 -4.82 -39.32
N ASP A 512 -66.95 -5.00 -40.45
CA ASP A 512 -67.25 -4.29 -41.70
C ASP A 512 -68.27 -5.06 -42.55
N SER A 513 -69.51 -4.54 -42.61
CA SER A 513 -70.61 -5.16 -43.36
C SER A 513 -70.39 -5.28 -44.89
N THR A 514 -69.39 -4.59 -45.44
CA THR A 514 -69.05 -4.68 -46.88
C THR A 514 -68.06 -5.81 -47.16
N LEU A 515 -67.17 -6.12 -46.20
CA LEU A 515 -66.19 -7.20 -46.31
C LEU A 515 -66.66 -8.51 -45.68
N TYR A 516 -67.58 -8.45 -44.72
CA TYR A 516 -68.04 -9.58 -43.92
C TYR A 516 -69.56 -9.79 -44.00
N THR A 517 -69.98 -11.05 -44.05
CA THR A 517 -71.38 -11.46 -43.88
C THR A 517 -71.44 -12.58 -42.86
N ALA A 518 -72.47 -12.58 -42.01
CA ALA A 518 -72.63 -13.58 -40.96
C ALA A 518 -72.60 -15.01 -41.55
N GLY A 519 -71.60 -15.79 -41.13
CA GLY A 519 -71.32 -17.14 -41.66
C GLY A 519 -70.01 -17.27 -42.43
N ASP A 520 -69.35 -16.16 -42.80
CA ASP A 520 -67.99 -16.18 -43.36
C ASP A 520 -66.96 -16.59 -42.29
N THR A 521 -65.88 -17.26 -42.70
CA THR A 521 -64.72 -17.52 -41.83
C THR A 521 -63.55 -16.63 -42.25
N VAL A 522 -63.04 -15.79 -41.35
CA VAL A 522 -61.86 -14.93 -41.57
C VAL A 522 -60.67 -15.44 -40.78
N SER A 523 -59.52 -15.57 -41.45
CA SER A 523 -58.22 -15.89 -40.86
C SER A 523 -57.22 -14.79 -41.20
N VAL A 524 -56.49 -14.33 -40.19
CA VAL A 524 -55.40 -13.36 -40.34
C VAL A 524 -54.18 -13.95 -39.66
N VAL A 525 -53.10 -14.14 -40.41
CA VAL A 525 -51.88 -14.79 -39.92
C VAL A 525 -50.68 -13.93 -40.28
N PHE A 526 -49.79 -13.70 -39.32
CA PHE A 526 -48.53 -13.00 -39.59
C PHE A 526 -47.53 -13.91 -40.30
N ASN A 527 -46.95 -13.44 -41.39
CA ASN A 527 -45.92 -14.14 -42.15
C ASN A 527 -44.52 -13.64 -41.75
N SER A 528 -43.79 -14.47 -41.00
CA SER A 528 -42.50 -14.09 -40.41
C SER A 528 -41.38 -13.84 -41.43
N LEU A 529 -41.50 -14.37 -42.66
CA LEU A 529 -40.55 -14.14 -43.76
C LEU A 529 -40.83 -12.83 -44.48
N SER A 530 -42.08 -12.57 -44.87
CA SER A 530 -42.45 -11.36 -45.63
C SER A 530 -42.71 -10.12 -44.76
N LYS A 531 -42.82 -10.31 -43.44
CA LYS A 531 -43.19 -9.28 -42.46
C LYS A 531 -44.57 -8.64 -42.72
N ASN A 532 -45.47 -9.37 -43.37
CA ASN A 532 -46.83 -8.93 -43.70
C ASN A 532 -47.90 -9.84 -43.07
N PHE A 533 -49.16 -9.44 -43.13
CA PHE A 533 -50.29 -10.25 -42.66
C PHE A 533 -51.03 -10.90 -43.84
N ASP A 534 -51.08 -12.23 -43.83
CA ASP A 534 -51.84 -13.02 -44.78
C ASP A 534 -53.29 -13.13 -44.29
N ILE A 535 -54.20 -12.53 -45.04
CA ILE A 535 -55.64 -12.51 -44.76
C ILE A 535 -56.31 -13.49 -45.71
N SER A 536 -57.12 -14.40 -45.19
CA SER A 536 -57.98 -15.27 -45.99
C SER A 536 -59.42 -15.27 -45.47
N ARG A 537 -60.36 -15.33 -46.40
CA ARG A 537 -61.79 -15.40 -46.09
C ARG A 537 -62.44 -16.52 -46.90
N LEU A 538 -63.24 -17.34 -46.21
CA LEU A 538 -64.04 -18.40 -46.81
C LEU A 538 -65.52 -18.00 -46.78
N ARG A 539 -66.15 -17.91 -47.95
CA ARG A 539 -67.59 -17.67 -48.12
C ARG A 539 -68.18 -18.72 -49.06
N SER A 540 -69.20 -19.45 -48.60
CA SER A 540 -69.94 -20.45 -49.40
C SER A 540 -69.04 -21.41 -50.19
N GLY A 541 -67.93 -21.85 -49.61
CA GLY A 541 -66.98 -22.80 -50.23
C GLY A 541 -65.90 -22.18 -51.14
N THR A 542 -65.88 -20.85 -51.33
CA THR A 542 -64.84 -20.14 -52.09
C THR A 542 -63.92 -19.36 -51.15
N THR A 543 -62.60 -19.56 -51.27
CA THR A 543 -61.58 -18.86 -50.47
C THR A 543 -60.95 -17.75 -51.28
N THR A 544 -60.91 -16.56 -50.71
CA THR A 544 -60.17 -15.41 -51.26
C THR A 544 -59.10 -14.97 -50.26
N SER A 545 -57.92 -14.61 -50.75
CA SER A 545 -56.78 -14.23 -49.93
C SER A 545 -56.14 -12.92 -50.40
N MET A 546 -55.57 -12.18 -49.45
CA MET A 546 -54.81 -10.95 -49.68
C MET A 546 -53.63 -10.91 -48.72
N VAL A 547 -52.51 -10.34 -49.16
CA VAL A 547 -51.41 -9.95 -48.27
C VAL A 547 -51.60 -8.48 -47.91
N LEU A 548 -51.73 -8.17 -46.63
CA LEU A 548 -51.78 -6.81 -46.13
C LEU A 548 -50.36 -6.36 -45.73
N PRO A 549 -49.71 -5.48 -46.51
CA PRO A 549 -48.40 -4.98 -46.14
C PRO A 549 -48.50 -4.05 -44.94
N MET A 550 -47.62 -4.27 -43.98
CA MET A 550 -47.39 -3.34 -42.88
C MET A 550 -46.02 -2.71 -43.09
N THR A 551 -45.97 -1.39 -43.21
CA THR A 551 -44.69 -0.69 -43.06
C THR A 551 -44.23 -0.93 -41.62
N THR A 552 -43.08 -1.56 -41.43
CA THR A 552 -42.43 -1.67 -40.13
C THR A 552 -42.07 -0.25 -39.70
N ALA A 553 -43.01 0.43 -39.02
CA ALA A 553 -42.63 1.55 -38.17
C ALA A 553 -41.59 1.04 -37.17
N ALA A 554 -40.81 1.94 -36.56
CA ALA A 554 -40.00 1.61 -35.40
C ALA A 554 -40.81 0.70 -34.45
N ASN A 555 -40.18 -0.27 -33.78
CA ASN A 555 -40.86 -1.21 -32.88
C ASN A 555 -40.95 -0.58 -31.47
N PRO A 556 -41.87 0.37 -31.17
CA PRO A 556 -41.95 0.90 -29.83
C PRO A 556 -42.50 -0.17 -28.90
N VAL A 557 -41.98 -0.18 -27.68
CA VAL A 557 -42.53 -0.97 -26.58
C VAL A 557 -43.13 0.00 -25.59
N GLU A 558 -44.37 -0.29 -25.19
CA GLU A 558 -45.02 0.45 -24.11
C GLU A 558 -44.81 -0.28 -22.79
N ILE A 559 -44.21 0.41 -21.84
CA ILE A 559 -44.18 0.02 -20.43
C ILE A 559 -45.36 0.71 -19.74
N THR A 560 -46.29 -0.09 -19.26
CA THR A 560 -47.53 0.25 -18.56
C THR A 560 -47.45 -0.17 -17.09
N ASP A 561 -48.54 -0.03 -16.35
CA ASP A 561 -48.58 -0.51 -14.96
C ASP A 561 -48.61 -2.04 -14.84
N ASP A 562 -48.98 -2.75 -15.90
CA ASP A 562 -49.13 -4.22 -15.92
C ASP A 562 -47.82 -4.95 -16.32
N ASN A 563 -46.81 -4.25 -16.86
CA ASN A 563 -45.58 -4.85 -17.39
C ASN A 563 -44.32 -4.02 -17.09
N LYS A 564 -44.27 -3.40 -15.90
CA LYS A 564 -43.13 -2.56 -15.48
C LYS A 564 -42.21 -3.19 -14.45
N THR A 565 -42.50 -4.38 -13.93
CA THR A 565 -41.69 -4.96 -12.85
C THR A 565 -40.83 -6.15 -13.26
N LEU A 566 -39.64 -6.26 -12.67
CA LEU A 566 -38.66 -7.29 -12.96
C LEU A 566 -37.92 -7.68 -11.69
N MET A 567 -37.63 -8.98 -11.52
CA MET A 567 -36.76 -9.50 -10.48
C MET A 567 -35.77 -10.49 -11.10
N LEU A 568 -34.50 -10.39 -10.72
CA LEU A 568 -33.46 -11.29 -11.18
C LEU A 568 -32.43 -11.58 -10.09
N SER A 569 -31.67 -12.65 -10.26
CA SER A 569 -30.47 -12.96 -9.50
C SER A 569 -29.24 -12.77 -10.39
N VAL A 570 -28.25 -12.06 -9.88
CA VAL A 570 -26.96 -11.81 -10.54
C VAL A 570 -25.84 -12.38 -9.67
N ASN A 571 -25.13 -13.38 -10.18
CA ASN A 571 -24.01 -14.05 -9.51
C ASN A 571 -24.38 -14.55 -8.10
N GLY A 572 -25.62 -15.04 -7.92
CA GLY A 572 -26.16 -15.53 -6.66
C GLY A 572 -26.87 -14.50 -5.76
N THR A 573 -26.83 -13.21 -6.11
CA THR A 573 -27.55 -12.16 -5.35
C THR A 573 -28.87 -11.82 -6.04
N SER A 574 -29.99 -12.02 -5.35
CA SER A 574 -31.31 -11.62 -5.84
C SER A 574 -31.56 -10.13 -5.67
N SER A 575 -32.16 -9.51 -6.69
CA SER A 575 -32.63 -8.11 -6.66
C SER A 575 -33.89 -7.96 -5.80
N GLN A 576 -34.24 -6.72 -5.49
CA GLN A 576 -35.61 -6.38 -5.11
C GLN A 576 -36.50 -6.34 -6.36
N THR A 577 -37.75 -5.92 -6.20
CA THR A 577 -38.61 -5.60 -7.35
C THR A 577 -38.09 -4.35 -8.04
N ILE A 578 -37.55 -4.54 -9.25
CA ILE A 578 -37.06 -3.47 -10.11
C ILE A 578 -38.25 -2.92 -10.89
N ALA A 579 -38.45 -1.60 -10.85
CA ALA A 579 -39.49 -0.92 -11.59
C ALA A 579 -38.92 -0.14 -12.79
N LEU A 580 -39.33 -0.54 -13.99
CA LEU A 580 -39.09 0.19 -15.23
C LEU A 580 -39.96 1.45 -15.28
N THR A 581 -39.46 2.49 -15.94
CA THR A 581 -40.21 3.75 -16.09
C THR A 581 -41.36 3.54 -17.07
N LYS A 582 -42.58 3.91 -16.65
CA LYS A 582 -43.76 3.88 -17.52
C LYS A 582 -43.57 4.83 -18.70
N GLY A 583 -43.84 4.36 -19.91
CA GLY A 583 -43.73 5.19 -21.10
C GLY A 583 -43.57 4.39 -22.40
N ASN A 584 -43.53 5.15 -23.50
CA ASN A 584 -43.29 4.62 -24.84
C ASN A 584 -41.81 4.74 -25.19
N TYR A 585 -41.15 3.60 -25.39
CA TYR A 585 -39.77 3.54 -25.82
C TYR A 585 -39.72 3.49 -27.34
N ALA A 586 -39.03 4.42 -27.99
CA ALA A 586 -39.02 4.53 -29.45
C ALA A 586 -38.28 3.36 -30.13
N THR A 587 -37.22 2.86 -29.48
CA THR A 587 -36.45 1.71 -29.94
C THR A 587 -36.25 0.68 -28.82
N MET A 588 -36.00 -0.57 -29.20
CA MET A 588 -35.63 -1.63 -28.25
C MET A 588 -34.29 -1.37 -27.55
N ALA A 589 -33.40 -0.61 -28.19
CA ALA A 589 -32.15 -0.18 -27.59
C ALA A 589 -32.39 0.81 -26.43
N ASP A 590 -33.37 1.72 -26.56
CA ASP A 590 -33.74 2.65 -25.48
C ASP A 590 -34.29 1.88 -24.28
N LEU A 591 -35.11 0.85 -24.53
CA LEU A 591 -35.62 -0.01 -23.48
C LEU A 591 -34.53 -0.87 -22.84
N ALA A 592 -33.58 -1.39 -23.62
CA ALA A 592 -32.41 -2.09 -23.09
C ALA A 592 -31.59 -1.19 -22.14
N ALA A 593 -31.37 0.08 -22.53
CA ALA A 593 -30.67 1.05 -21.71
C ALA A 593 -31.42 1.35 -20.40
N GLU A 594 -32.75 1.48 -20.46
CA GLU A 594 -33.60 1.60 -19.28
C GLU A 594 -33.46 0.37 -18.36
N MET A 595 -33.62 -0.84 -18.91
CA MET A 595 -33.47 -2.08 -18.15
C MET A 595 -32.11 -2.14 -17.46
N GLN A 596 -31.02 -1.83 -18.19
CA GLN A 596 -29.67 -1.79 -17.62
C GLN A 596 -29.56 -0.78 -16.48
N SER A 597 -30.10 0.43 -16.67
CA SER A 597 -30.08 1.48 -15.65
C SER A 597 -30.81 1.06 -14.38
N LYS A 598 -32.03 0.50 -14.52
CA LYS A 598 -32.85 0.09 -13.39
C LYS A 598 -32.29 -1.15 -12.67
N ILE A 599 -31.72 -2.10 -13.39
CA ILE A 599 -31.06 -3.26 -12.78
C ILE A 599 -29.81 -2.83 -12.01
N ASN A 600 -28.94 -2.00 -12.60
CA ASN A 600 -27.72 -1.54 -11.94
C ASN A 600 -27.99 -0.52 -10.81
N GLY A 601 -29.17 0.11 -10.81
CA GLY A 601 -29.65 0.98 -9.75
C GLY A 601 -30.32 0.25 -8.58
N ASP A 602 -30.53 -1.07 -8.66
CA ASP A 602 -31.10 -1.83 -7.55
C ASP A 602 -30.19 -1.79 -6.31
N GLU A 603 -30.77 -1.52 -5.15
CA GLU A 603 -30.00 -1.32 -3.90
C GLU A 603 -29.32 -2.60 -3.41
N THR A 604 -29.92 -3.78 -3.63
CA THR A 604 -29.33 -5.05 -3.18
C THR A 604 -28.18 -5.49 -4.09
N LEU A 605 -28.33 -5.32 -5.40
CA LEU A 605 -27.28 -5.61 -6.37
C LEU A 605 -26.11 -4.63 -6.26
N SER A 606 -26.39 -3.32 -6.19
CA SER A 606 -25.36 -2.28 -6.08
C SER A 606 -24.55 -2.37 -4.77
N LYS A 607 -25.18 -2.63 -3.62
CA LYS A 607 -24.47 -2.90 -2.35
C LYS A 607 -23.57 -4.14 -2.43
N ALA A 608 -23.98 -5.14 -3.19
CA ALA A 608 -23.18 -6.35 -3.44
C ALA A 608 -22.15 -6.17 -4.58
N GLY A 609 -22.07 -4.98 -5.19
CA GLY A 609 -21.18 -4.68 -6.30
C GLY A 609 -21.49 -5.44 -7.59
N LYS A 610 -22.73 -5.91 -7.77
CA LYS A 610 -23.18 -6.67 -8.94
C LYS A 610 -23.75 -5.74 -9.99
N THR A 611 -23.34 -5.92 -11.24
CA THR A 611 -23.81 -5.14 -12.39
C THR A 611 -24.05 -6.03 -13.59
N VAL A 612 -24.91 -5.57 -14.49
CA VAL A 612 -25.22 -6.22 -15.76
C VAL A 612 -25.06 -5.24 -16.92
N GLY A 613 -24.84 -5.79 -18.11
CA GLY A 613 -25.16 -5.12 -19.36
C GLY A 613 -26.43 -5.68 -19.97
N VAL A 614 -27.20 -4.84 -20.66
CA VAL A 614 -28.41 -5.25 -21.39
C VAL A 614 -28.33 -4.71 -22.80
N VAL A 615 -28.49 -5.58 -23.78
CA VAL A 615 -28.48 -5.23 -25.20
C VAL A 615 -29.68 -5.90 -25.89
N PHE A 616 -30.33 -5.20 -26.81
CA PHE A 616 -31.26 -5.82 -27.74
C PHE A 616 -30.51 -6.28 -29.00
N ASN A 617 -30.54 -7.57 -29.28
CA ASN A 617 -29.90 -8.16 -30.44
C ASN A 617 -30.89 -8.15 -31.62
N GLU A 618 -30.71 -7.20 -32.53
CA GLU A 618 -31.59 -7.01 -33.71
C GLU A 618 -31.65 -8.25 -34.63
N LEU A 619 -30.58 -9.05 -34.69
CA LEU A 619 -30.53 -10.25 -35.54
C LEU A 619 -31.42 -11.37 -35.01
N THR A 620 -31.48 -11.52 -33.69
CA THR A 620 -32.29 -12.56 -33.03
C THR A 620 -33.61 -12.02 -32.47
N SER A 621 -33.79 -10.69 -32.52
CA SER A 621 -34.89 -9.92 -31.93
C SER A 621 -35.11 -10.24 -30.44
N LYS A 622 -34.02 -10.33 -29.67
CA LYS A 622 -34.00 -10.76 -28.26
C LYS A 622 -33.21 -9.79 -27.38
N PHE A 623 -33.65 -9.58 -26.14
CA PHE A 623 -32.81 -9.02 -25.10
C PHE A 623 -31.76 -10.03 -24.63
N ASP A 624 -30.52 -9.57 -24.57
CA ASP A 624 -29.35 -10.24 -24.03
C ASP A 624 -28.93 -9.49 -22.75
N ILE A 625 -29.07 -10.14 -21.60
CA ILE A 625 -28.65 -9.64 -20.29
C ILE A 625 -27.39 -10.41 -19.89
N PHE A 626 -26.28 -9.71 -19.68
CA PHE A 626 -25.02 -10.33 -19.30
C PHE A 626 -24.46 -9.78 -18.00
N SER A 627 -23.91 -10.67 -17.18
CA SER A 627 -23.19 -10.29 -15.96
C SER A 627 -21.86 -9.63 -16.32
N SER A 628 -21.42 -8.66 -15.52
CA SER A 628 -20.08 -8.08 -15.67
C SER A 628 -18.95 -9.03 -15.27
N GLU A 629 -19.24 -10.10 -14.54
CA GLU A 629 -18.26 -11.10 -14.12
C GLU A 629 -18.09 -12.21 -15.16
N TYR A 630 -16.89 -12.79 -15.24
CA TYR A 630 -16.58 -13.96 -16.07
C TYR A 630 -16.46 -15.21 -15.21
N GLY A 631 -16.69 -16.39 -15.80
CA GLY A 631 -16.46 -17.66 -15.13
C GLY A 631 -17.72 -18.39 -14.71
N SER A 632 -17.52 -19.56 -14.09
CA SER A 632 -18.61 -20.40 -13.59
C SER A 632 -19.44 -19.75 -12.47
N LYS A 633 -18.89 -18.72 -11.80
CA LYS A 633 -19.62 -17.88 -10.82
C LYS A 633 -20.48 -16.79 -11.45
N SER A 634 -20.21 -16.47 -12.72
CA SER A 634 -21.07 -15.57 -13.47
C SER A 634 -22.39 -16.26 -13.73
N GLU A 635 -23.49 -15.67 -13.29
CA GLU A 635 -24.83 -16.21 -13.43
C GLU A 635 -25.86 -15.09 -13.58
N ILE A 636 -26.80 -15.27 -14.52
CA ILE A 636 -28.00 -14.44 -14.63
C ILE A 636 -29.21 -15.37 -14.59
N GLN A 637 -30.13 -15.12 -13.67
CA GLN A 637 -31.40 -15.84 -13.56
C GLN A 637 -32.55 -14.86 -13.41
N ILE A 638 -33.60 -14.99 -14.21
CA ILE A 638 -34.84 -14.22 -14.00
C ILE A 638 -35.64 -14.91 -12.89
N THR A 639 -35.82 -14.26 -11.75
CA THR A 639 -36.44 -14.85 -10.56
C THR A 639 -37.93 -14.53 -10.43
N GLY A 640 -38.40 -13.49 -11.11
CA GLY A 640 -39.81 -13.13 -11.16
C GLY A 640 -40.04 -11.87 -11.98
N THR A 641 -41.30 -11.54 -12.23
CA THR A 641 -41.65 -10.29 -12.92
C THR A 641 -42.59 -9.40 -12.12
N GLY A 642 -42.96 -9.75 -10.88
CA GLY A 642 -43.71 -8.88 -9.96
C GLY A 642 -45.13 -8.42 -10.38
N ASP A 643 -45.50 -8.56 -11.65
CA ASP A 643 -46.74 -8.04 -12.21
C ASP A 643 -47.95 -8.98 -12.00
N VAL A 644 -49.15 -8.40 -12.01
CA VAL A 644 -50.44 -9.08 -11.87
C VAL A 644 -51.33 -8.71 -13.06
N GLY A 645 -51.70 -9.66 -13.92
CA GLY A 645 -52.52 -9.40 -15.11
C GLY A 645 -52.24 -10.37 -16.27
N THR A 646 -52.92 -10.19 -17.41
CA THR A 646 -52.73 -11.03 -18.61
C THR A 646 -51.54 -10.59 -19.48
N SER A 647 -51.02 -9.38 -19.27
CA SER A 647 -49.86 -8.82 -19.99
C SER A 647 -48.72 -8.53 -19.02
N THR A 648 -47.90 -9.55 -18.72
CA THR A 648 -46.78 -9.41 -17.77
C THR A 648 -45.51 -8.90 -18.45
N THR A 649 -44.54 -8.39 -17.68
CA THR A 649 -43.19 -8.05 -18.17
C THR A 649 -42.52 -9.25 -18.83
N ALA A 650 -42.75 -10.47 -18.32
CA ALA A 650 -42.24 -11.70 -18.94
C ALA A 650 -42.77 -11.89 -20.36
N ALA A 651 -44.07 -11.70 -20.56
CA ALA A 651 -44.69 -11.80 -21.89
C ALA A 651 -44.26 -10.64 -22.80
N THR A 652 -44.18 -9.42 -22.27
CA THR A 652 -43.84 -8.21 -23.04
C THR A 652 -42.38 -8.21 -23.49
N LEU A 653 -41.45 -8.61 -22.60
CA LEU A 653 -40.01 -8.56 -22.85
C LEU A 653 -39.41 -9.92 -23.28
N GLY A 654 -40.27 -10.93 -23.47
CA GLY A 654 -39.85 -12.27 -23.88
C GLY A 654 -39.02 -13.01 -22.83
N LEU A 655 -39.13 -12.63 -21.55
CA LEU A 655 -38.37 -13.22 -20.44
C LEU A 655 -39.11 -14.45 -19.89
N THR A 656 -38.34 -15.44 -19.44
CA THR A 656 -38.84 -16.66 -18.80
C THR A 656 -38.37 -16.70 -17.35
N VAL A 657 -39.31 -16.67 -16.41
CA VAL A 657 -39.04 -16.86 -14.97
C VAL A 657 -38.46 -18.25 -14.73
N GLY A 658 -37.40 -18.32 -13.94
CA GLY A 658 -36.61 -19.52 -13.68
C GLY A 658 -35.54 -19.83 -14.73
N GLY A 659 -35.56 -19.15 -15.88
CA GLY A 659 -34.51 -19.28 -16.88
C GLY A 659 -33.19 -18.72 -16.35
N TYR A 660 -32.11 -19.49 -16.50
CA TYR A 660 -30.77 -19.12 -16.06
C TYR A 660 -29.72 -19.45 -17.12
N ASN A 661 -28.62 -18.71 -17.13
CA ASN A 661 -27.41 -19.08 -17.86
C ASN A 661 -26.18 -18.76 -17.01
N ARG A 662 -25.10 -19.54 -17.16
CA ARG A 662 -23.85 -19.41 -16.41
C ARG A 662 -22.68 -19.17 -17.36
N GLY A 663 -21.70 -18.43 -16.88
CA GLY A 663 -20.42 -18.28 -17.57
C GLY A 663 -19.57 -19.54 -17.47
N THR A 664 -18.44 -19.54 -18.17
CA THR A 664 -17.43 -20.61 -18.13
C THR A 664 -16.10 -20.02 -17.70
N ASP A 665 -15.34 -20.76 -16.88
CA ASP A 665 -13.98 -20.38 -16.50
C ASP A 665 -13.03 -20.58 -17.69
N VAL A 666 -11.93 -19.82 -17.73
CA VAL A 666 -10.86 -20.07 -18.70
C VAL A 666 -10.24 -21.44 -18.43
N GLU A 667 -10.07 -22.26 -19.45
CA GLU A 667 -9.27 -23.48 -19.38
C GLU A 667 -8.08 -23.35 -20.31
N GLY A 668 -6.94 -23.90 -19.90
CA GLY A 668 -5.72 -23.77 -20.68
C GLY A 668 -4.52 -24.45 -20.04
N LYS A 669 -3.38 -24.30 -20.69
CA LYS A 669 -2.09 -24.80 -20.25
C LYS A 669 -1.08 -23.68 -20.10
N ILE A 670 -0.16 -23.87 -19.17
CA ILE A 670 0.97 -22.99 -18.93
C ILE A 670 2.23 -23.85 -18.93
N GLY A 671 3.16 -23.58 -19.86
CA GLY A 671 4.37 -24.38 -20.03
C GLY A 671 4.12 -25.83 -20.43
N GLY A 672 3.00 -26.10 -21.12
CA GLY A 672 2.57 -27.44 -21.52
C GLY A 672 1.79 -28.22 -20.44
N GLU A 673 1.71 -27.71 -19.21
CA GLU A 673 0.97 -28.33 -18.11
C GLU A 673 -0.43 -27.73 -17.95
N THR A 674 -1.42 -28.53 -17.54
CA THR A 674 -2.80 -28.06 -17.34
C THR A 674 -2.86 -27.07 -16.18
N ALA A 675 -3.39 -25.87 -16.44
CA ALA A 675 -3.50 -24.81 -15.46
C ALA A 675 -4.91 -24.74 -14.88
N LYS A 676 -5.05 -24.18 -13.67
CA LYS A 676 -6.32 -24.04 -12.98
C LYS A 676 -7.00 -22.72 -13.36
N GLY A 677 -8.17 -22.82 -13.97
CA GLY A 677 -9.01 -21.69 -14.34
C GLY A 677 -9.97 -21.23 -13.25
N VAL A 678 -10.11 -19.91 -13.07
CA VAL A 678 -11.23 -19.28 -12.35
C VAL A 678 -11.54 -17.93 -13.00
N GLY A 679 -12.73 -17.75 -13.57
CA GLY A 679 -13.05 -16.58 -14.38
C GLY A 679 -12.07 -16.44 -15.53
N GLN A 680 -11.44 -15.27 -15.66
CA GLN A 680 -10.34 -15.03 -16.59
C GLN A 680 -8.95 -15.38 -16.03
N ALA A 681 -8.85 -15.80 -14.76
CA ALA A 681 -7.59 -16.11 -14.14
C ALA A 681 -7.16 -17.54 -14.44
N LEU A 682 -5.91 -17.71 -14.87
CA LEU A 682 -5.28 -18.99 -15.13
C LEU A 682 -4.06 -19.16 -14.21
N THR A 683 -4.10 -20.16 -13.34
CA THR A 683 -3.05 -20.44 -12.34
C THR A 683 -2.21 -21.65 -12.77
N GLY A 684 -0.90 -21.43 -12.91
CA GLY A 684 0.06 -22.45 -13.32
C GLY A 684 0.29 -23.55 -12.30
N THR A 685 0.66 -24.72 -12.80
CA THR A 685 1.03 -25.93 -12.06
C THR A 685 2.42 -26.41 -12.49
N GLY A 686 3.00 -27.38 -11.77
CA GLY A 686 4.31 -27.93 -12.10
C GLY A 686 5.42 -26.89 -12.03
N LEU A 687 6.20 -26.72 -13.11
CA LEU A 687 7.27 -25.71 -13.17
C LEU A 687 6.74 -24.27 -13.04
N SER A 688 5.48 -24.05 -13.45
CA SER A 688 4.80 -22.76 -13.36
C SER A 688 4.01 -22.56 -12.06
N GLU A 689 4.19 -23.43 -11.06
CA GLU A 689 3.35 -23.45 -9.86
C GLU A 689 3.32 -22.10 -9.13
N GLY A 690 2.11 -21.59 -8.90
CA GLY A 690 1.87 -20.30 -8.27
C GLY A 690 2.05 -19.08 -9.19
N MET A 691 2.28 -19.28 -10.49
CA MET A 691 2.10 -18.23 -11.49
C MET A 691 0.61 -17.98 -11.71
N ASN A 692 0.16 -16.73 -11.65
CA ASN A 692 -1.21 -16.34 -11.95
C ASN A 692 -1.21 -15.40 -13.15
N LEU A 693 -2.04 -15.70 -14.13
CA LEU A 693 -2.24 -14.91 -15.34
C LEU A 693 -3.71 -14.48 -15.43
N ILE A 694 -3.99 -13.29 -15.97
CA ILE A 694 -5.31 -12.96 -16.52
C ILE A 694 -5.28 -13.19 -18.02
N VAL A 695 -6.27 -13.89 -18.53
CA VAL A 695 -6.40 -14.24 -19.94
C VAL A 695 -7.73 -13.69 -20.46
N THR A 696 -7.65 -12.76 -21.41
CA THR A 696 -8.80 -12.10 -22.06
C THR A 696 -9.07 -12.65 -23.47
N ALA A 697 -8.68 -13.90 -23.71
CA ALA A 697 -8.91 -14.63 -24.94
C ALA A 697 -10.41 -14.80 -25.22
N SER A 698 -10.82 -14.56 -26.46
CA SER A 698 -12.20 -14.79 -26.93
C SER A 698 -12.37 -16.11 -27.70
N THR A 699 -11.27 -16.81 -28.00
CA THR A 699 -11.23 -18.06 -28.77
C THR A 699 -10.20 -19.00 -28.16
N ALA A 700 -10.31 -20.31 -28.41
CA ALA A 700 -9.24 -21.25 -28.08
C ALA A 700 -8.05 -21.06 -29.04
N GLY A 701 -6.83 -21.27 -28.56
CA GLY A 701 -5.61 -21.13 -29.36
C GLY A 701 -4.34 -20.91 -28.55
N ASP A 702 -3.23 -20.68 -29.26
CA ASP A 702 -1.93 -20.31 -28.69
C ASP A 702 -1.87 -18.79 -28.46
N TYR A 703 -1.52 -18.38 -27.25
CA TYR A 703 -1.42 -17.00 -26.80
C TYR A 703 0.03 -16.60 -26.47
N GLY A 704 1.00 -17.29 -27.07
CA GLY A 704 2.43 -16.98 -26.95
C GLY A 704 3.00 -17.49 -25.65
N TYR A 705 3.90 -16.72 -25.02
CA TYR A 705 4.56 -17.14 -23.78
C TYR A 705 4.62 -16.04 -22.73
N VAL A 706 4.77 -16.45 -21.48
CA VAL A 706 5.12 -15.59 -20.35
C VAL A 706 6.56 -15.89 -19.96
N SER A 707 7.44 -14.92 -20.11
CA SER A 707 8.81 -14.97 -19.59
C SER A 707 8.80 -14.57 -18.12
N PHE A 708 8.99 -15.54 -17.24
CA PHE A 708 9.02 -15.32 -15.81
C PHE A 708 10.46 -15.31 -15.29
N ASN A 709 10.80 -14.27 -14.52
CA ASN A 709 12.10 -14.13 -13.88
C ASN A 709 11.96 -13.80 -12.40
N ARG A 710 12.86 -14.38 -11.61
CA ARG A 710 13.04 -13.99 -10.21
C ARG A 710 14.08 -12.88 -10.15
N GLY A 711 13.67 -11.64 -9.90
CA GLY A 711 14.59 -10.53 -9.77
C GLY A 711 15.65 -10.76 -8.70
N VAL A 712 16.80 -10.10 -8.84
CA VAL A 712 18.00 -10.31 -8.03
C VAL A 712 17.73 -10.07 -6.54
N ALA A 713 16.96 -9.04 -6.18
CA ALA A 713 16.68 -8.76 -4.77
C ALA A 713 15.81 -9.88 -4.15
N TYR A 714 14.79 -10.34 -4.87
CA TYR A 714 13.99 -11.47 -4.40
C TYR A 714 14.84 -12.74 -4.22
N SER A 715 15.68 -13.09 -5.20
CA SER A 715 16.56 -14.26 -5.14
C SER A 715 17.59 -14.16 -4.01
N LEU A 716 18.13 -12.96 -3.75
CA LEU A 716 19.04 -12.69 -2.63
C LEU A 716 18.33 -12.81 -1.29
N ASP A 717 17.15 -12.23 -1.13
CA ASP A 717 16.40 -12.30 0.14
C ASP A 717 16.15 -13.75 0.54
N LYS A 718 15.74 -14.59 -0.41
CA LYS A 718 15.47 -16.02 -0.16
C LYS A 718 16.72 -16.83 0.12
N THR A 719 17.81 -16.52 -0.58
CA THR A 719 19.12 -17.12 -0.29
C THR A 719 19.57 -16.78 1.13
N LEU A 720 19.43 -15.52 1.53
CA LEU A 720 19.77 -15.03 2.86
C LEU A 720 18.86 -15.63 3.93
N GLU A 721 17.57 -15.72 3.68
CA GLU A 721 16.60 -16.38 4.56
C GLU A 721 17.00 -17.84 4.85
N GLY A 722 17.40 -18.59 3.83
CA GLY A 722 17.91 -19.95 4.00
C GLY A 722 19.21 -20.02 4.82
N MET A 723 20.13 -19.07 4.62
CA MET A 723 21.39 -18.99 5.38
C MET A 723 21.17 -18.61 6.84
N LEU A 724 20.21 -17.71 7.10
CA LEU A 724 19.92 -17.09 8.40
C LEU A 724 18.89 -17.87 9.23
N LYS A 725 18.18 -18.83 8.62
CA LYS A 725 17.13 -19.62 9.27
C LYS A 725 17.57 -20.13 10.64
N GLU A 726 16.72 -19.91 11.64
CA GLU A 726 17.02 -20.32 13.00
C GLU A 726 17.17 -21.84 13.10
N ASN A 727 18.22 -22.31 13.78
CA ASN A 727 18.53 -23.71 14.09
C ASN A 727 18.80 -24.67 12.91
N SER A 728 18.30 -24.39 11.71
CA SER A 728 18.51 -25.20 10.51
C SER A 728 19.30 -24.50 9.41
N GLY A 729 19.49 -23.19 9.50
CA GLY A 729 20.27 -22.42 8.54
C GLY A 729 21.74 -22.83 8.55
N PHE A 730 22.41 -22.59 7.42
CA PHE A 730 23.81 -22.96 7.22
C PHE A 730 24.72 -22.43 8.34
N LEU A 731 24.57 -21.16 8.73
CA LEU A 731 25.36 -20.54 9.79
C LEU A 731 25.02 -21.07 11.19
N ALA A 732 23.75 -21.39 11.43
CA ALA A 732 23.33 -22.00 12.69
C ALA A 732 24.02 -23.36 12.88
N LYS A 733 24.12 -24.17 11.82
CA LYS A 733 24.82 -25.46 11.86
C LYS A 733 26.32 -25.33 12.12
N GLN A 734 26.99 -24.37 11.48
CA GLN A 734 28.41 -24.10 11.75
C GLN A 734 28.63 -23.67 13.21
N THR A 735 27.80 -22.76 13.71
CA THR A 735 27.88 -22.27 15.10
C THR A 735 27.62 -23.39 16.12
N GLN A 736 26.63 -24.26 15.86
CA GLN A 736 26.34 -25.44 16.70
C GLN A 736 27.53 -26.42 16.73
N GLY A 737 28.20 -26.63 15.59
CA GLY A 737 29.40 -27.49 15.52
C GLY A 737 30.56 -26.93 16.35
N VAL A 738 30.83 -25.62 16.26
CA VAL A 738 31.87 -24.96 17.07
C VAL A 738 31.51 -24.97 18.56
N THR A 739 30.25 -24.69 18.90
CA THR A 739 29.75 -24.74 20.28
C THR A 739 29.92 -26.13 20.89
N SER A 740 29.56 -27.17 20.15
CA SER A 740 29.75 -28.56 20.58
C SER A 740 31.23 -28.89 20.82
N SER A 741 32.12 -28.36 19.99
CA SER A 741 33.57 -28.52 20.17
C SER A 741 34.08 -27.82 21.43
N ILE A 742 33.55 -26.64 21.77
CA ILE A 742 33.83 -25.96 23.05
C ILE A 742 33.38 -26.82 24.22
N THR A 743 32.14 -27.33 24.21
CA THR A 743 31.63 -28.20 25.27
C THR A 743 32.53 -29.43 25.48
N GLN A 744 33.02 -30.05 24.40
CA GLN A 744 33.94 -31.18 24.49
C GLN A 744 35.30 -30.79 25.08
N LEU A 745 35.84 -29.63 24.72
CA LEU A 745 37.09 -29.09 25.28
C LEU A 745 36.94 -28.76 26.76
N GLU A 746 35.83 -28.15 27.18
CA GLU A 746 35.53 -27.85 28.58
C GLU A 746 35.44 -29.13 29.41
N GLN A 747 34.75 -30.17 28.90
CA GLN A 747 34.70 -31.47 29.56
C GLN A 747 36.09 -32.11 29.67
N LYS A 748 36.93 -32.00 28.64
CA LYS A 748 38.31 -32.50 28.67
C LYS A 748 39.16 -31.73 29.69
N ARG A 749 38.99 -30.41 29.77
CA ARG A 749 39.64 -29.53 30.75
C ARG A 749 39.28 -29.94 32.18
N VAL A 750 37.99 -30.15 32.46
CA VAL A 750 37.52 -30.60 33.78
C VAL A 750 38.11 -31.96 34.16
N ARG A 751 38.17 -32.92 33.21
CA ARG A 751 38.80 -34.22 33.45
C ARG A 751 40.30 -34.09 33.73
N MET A 752 41.02 -33.30 32.94
CA MET A 752 42.46 -33.06 33.13
C MET A 752 42.76 -32.37 34.46
N ASN A 753 42.01 -31.33 34.83
CA ASN A 753 42.18 -30.67 36.13
C ASN A 753 42.02 -31.67 37.29
N ARG A 754 41.01 -32.55 37.25
CA ARG A 754 40.84 -33.59 38.27
C ARG A 754 42.02 -34.56 38.33
N GLN A 755 42.58 -34.92 37.18
CA GLN A 755 43.80 -35.76 37.13
C GLN A 755 45.00 -35.01 37.72
N TYR A 756 45.18 -33.73 37.40
CA TYR A 756 46.25 -32.92 37.94
C TYR A 756 46.14 -32.75 39.47
N ASP A 757 44.95 -32.53 40.01
CA ASP A 757 44.74 -32.45 41.46
C ASP A 757 45.10 -33.76 42.16
N ALA A 758 44.78 -34.91 41.54
CA ALA A 758 45.14 -36.23 42.06
C ALA A 758 46.66 -36.50 41.98
N THR A 759 47.31 -36.11 40.89
CA THR A 759 48.76 -36.21 40.72
C THR A 759 49.49 -35.31 41.71
N GLU A 760 49.02 -34.08 41.94
CA GLU A 760 49.58 -33.18 42.94
C GLU A 760 49.49 -33.80 44.35
N ALA A 761 48.33 -34.37 44.70
CA ALA A 761 48.16 -35.07 45.97
C ALA A 761 49.13 -36.26 46.11
N LEU A 762 49.36 -37.01 45.02
CA LEU A 762 50.33 -38.11 44.99
C LEU A 762 51.77 -37.62 45.18
N TYR A 763 52.18 -36.59 44.45
CA TYR A 763 53.51 -35.98 44.61
C TYR A 763 53.69 -35.47 46.03
N ARG A 764 52.72 -34.72 46.59
CA ARG A 764 52.78 -34.27 47.99
C ARG A 764 52.95 -35.44 48.96
N LYS A 765 52.24 -36.56 48.76
CA LYS A 765 52.39 -37.77 49.58
C LYS A 765 53.78 -38.40 49.45
N GLN A 766 54.30 -38.54 48.23
CA GLN A 766 55.62 -39.13 47.96
C GLN A 766 56.76 -38.25 48.51
N PHE A 767 56.71 -36.93 48.29
CA PHE A 767 57.69 -35.99 48.81
C PHE A 767 57.63 -35.90 50.34
N THR A 768 56.44 -36.01 50.96
CA THR A 768 56.34 -36.11 52.43
C THR A 768 57.03 -37.38 52.94
N ALA A 769 56.79 -38.53 52.32
CA ALA A 769 57.42 -39.79 52.72
C ALA A 769 58.95 -39.75 52.53
N MET A 770 59.42 -39.11 51.45
CA MET A 770 60.84 -38.88 51.20
C MET A 770 61.47 -37.93 52.24
N ASP A 771 60.79 -36.84 52.61
CA ASP A 771 61.25 -35.90 53.64
C ASP A 771 61.39 -36.61 55.00
N ILE A 772 60.43 -37.47 55.35
CA ILE A 772 60.49 -38.33 56.54
C ILE A 772 61.66 -39.30 56.44
N ALA A 773 61.82 -40.03 55.34
CA ALA A 773 62.92 -40.99 55.17
C ALA A 773 64.30 -40.31 55.27
N ILE A 774 64.47 -39.13 54.66
CA ILE A 774 65.71 -38.34 54.75
C ILE A 774 65.93 -37.86 56.19
N ALA A 775 64.88 -37.40 56.89
CA ALA A 775 64.98 -37.00 58.29
C ALA A 775 65.43 -38.18 59.17
N THR A 776 64.86 -39.38 58.97
CA THR A 776 65.26 -40.60 59.68
C THR A 776 66.70 -40.98 59.36
N LEU A 777 67.12 -40.94 58.09
CA LEU A 777 68.50 -41.21 57.68
C LEU A 777 69.48 -40.20 58.29
N LYS A 778 69.13 -38.92 58.35
CA LYS A 778 69.93 -37.90 59.04
C LYS A 778 70.01 -38.17 60.54
N SER A 779 68.91 -38.55 61.17
CA SER A 779 68.90 -38.94 62.58
C SER A 779 69.78 -40.16 62.84
N THR A 780 69.68 -41.21 62.02
CA THR A 780 70.54 -42.39 62.09
C THR A 780 72.00 -42.05 61.84
N SER A 781 72.30 -41.21 60.84
CA SER A 781 73.65 -40.71 60.55
C SER A 781 74.22 -39.92 61.73
N ASN A 782 73.44 -39.02 62.32
CA ASN A 782 73.84 -38.25 63.50
C ASN A 782 74.09 -39.16 64.71
N ASN A 783 73.23 -40.16 64.92
CA ASN A 783 73.39 -41.17 65.97
C ASN A 783 74.66 -42.03 65.74
N LEU A 784 74.89 -42.51 64.52
CA LEU A 784 76.10 -43.25 64.16
C LEU A 784 77.35 -42.38 64.33
N THR A 785 77.31 -41.12 63.90
CA THR A 785 78.40 -40.15 64.06
C THR A 785 78.69 -39.89 65.54
N ALA A 786 77.66 -39.75 66.37
CA ALA A 786 77.81 -39.59 67.82
C ALA A 786 78.38 -40.85 68.48
N GLN A 787 77.95 -42.05 68.07
CA GLN A 787 78.52 -43.32 68.53
C GLN A 787 79.98 -43.48 68.10
N LEU A 788 80.33 -43.11 66.86
CA LEU A 788 81.70 -43.16 66.33
C LEU A 788 82.62 -42.15 67.04
N ALA A 789 82.13 -40.95 67.33
CA ALA A 789 82.85 -39.95 68.14
C ALA A 789 82.99 -40.37 69.61
N GLY A 790 82.05 -41.17 70.13
CA GLY A 790 82.15 -41.79 71.45
C GLY A 790 83.16 -42.95 71.53
N LEU A 791 83.49 -43.58 70.39
CA LEU A 791 84.51 -44.62 70.26
C LEU A 791 85.93 -44.04 70.08
N SER A 792 86.07 -42.76 69.75
CA SER A 792 87.37 -42.07 69.76
C SER A 792 87.69 -41.54 71.16
N LYS A 793 88.04 -42.44 72.07
CA LYS A 793 88.85 -42.15 73.27
C LYS A 793 89.73 -43.34 73.62
#